data_AF-A0A813JPA8-F1
#
_entry.id   AF-A0A813JPA8-F1
#
_cell.length_a   1.000
_cell.length_b   1.000
_cell.length_c   1.000
_cell.angle_alpha   90.00
_cell.angle_beta   90.00
_cell.angle_gamma   90.00
#
_symmetry.space_group_name_H-M   'P 1'
#
loop_
_entity.id
_entity.type
_entity.pdbx_description
1 polymer ?
#
loop_
_entity_poly.entity_id
_entity_poly.type
_entity_poly.pdbx_seq_one_letter_code
_entity_poly.pdbx_strand_id
1 'polypeptide(L)'
;MIASGQVQYAHMAPPCGTATRARDKPISAALIARGFPNPLPLRSSEYPLGLPHLSGKDMLRVQAANSIYEFCSRVVAQCDKFGVLWSIENPLRSYFWQIPSMVAPHETHHHLEFQACAHGGSRDQWRLWLTNCVQLLTLSAICPKDHTHKPWGLTKGAGKSTFATEEEAAYPDVLCERVANVLSEALQVPLLPEGPIAVSHAHAAQTGKQPRGHRSRQLVPEFKEIRVLVVDPELTRDIPLSSGKLSSTWQGCCSGSKLLRRTMLTRTDDGGSQKEQLAFGIPWSPEEFIRAAADIQHPFDMSDSLDEGIATAIFDLLTKGPAEIARLRLERIEYWLGRRKELEREELKLHAALAPDIAKILKGKKMLLFEEMLKSIGYKDSTLVQEMKLGFRVTGWATKSNVFNPGFRAPQLDVEELRSRSQSIRQLLEHKVKSSGDQALDEEIWKQTLEEEKCGWLDGPFTEQEMSAFFASDNWLANRRFGILQNEVLRLIDDYTETLVNATFGARDKVKLPTTDETAMIAKVLLSSVDEFGNVSVQLASGVILSGKIHPSLMDESVRRAVVGRTLDLTKAYRQLAASLFDQWVTNIVVFCPVLNKPVYFRQRPLAFGSCASVWSFNRCSRAIWALGVHIFQLLWSNFFDDYPHLDLQVLSISSRLTSTFLFDLLGWRHSVAEHKCLAFDPVFTALRVQFDFKQAVSGGSFAIGNKPGRVQKLITSMEEILASSRCTSSEASAIRGKLVYIESNAFGRLGRFAMGPIAQRSLALGGSASSIGPDLDSALRWMISHVGCIKPRLVSASSVVEPPLLLFTDGALEGEHLDEATAGAFVFDRQSRRMEHFGLKVPRMLLEHWRELGGSSHVIAQVELLPVLLARIAWPELFLHRSVIVFIDNNSVLFNLVSGYGVAQASRPMLQHLAEVDVRAPSRIWFTRVSSEANPADGPSRLDFALVESFGSARIVPPCCKFVSRLTPRFPPRPTLG
;
A
#
# COMPACT_ATOMS: atom_id res chain seq x y z
N MET A 1 0.93 25.19 -17.11
CA MET A 1 0.93 24.85 -15.67
C MET A 1 1.32 26.03 -14.78
N ILE A 2 2.51 26.63 -14.94
CA ILE A 2 2.90 27.82 -14.13
C ILE A 2 1.93 28.99 -14.39
N ALA A 3 1.73 29.35 -15.66
CA ALA A 3 0.82 30.44 -16.05
C ALA A 3 -0.67 30.20 -15.70
N SER A 4 -1.08 28.97 -15.37
CA SER A 4 -2.47 28.64 -15.03
C SER A 4 -2.79 28.84 -13.54
N GLY A 5 -1.83 29.31 -12.73
CA GLY A 5 -2.00 29.50 -11.28
C GLY A 5 -2.17 28.21 -10.48
N GLN A 6 -1.89 27.04 -11.08
CA GLN A 6 -2.07 25.72 -10.46
C GLN A 6 -0.80 25.19 -9.80
N VAL A 7 0.33 25.88 -9.96
CA VAL A 7 1.62 25.48 -9.40
C VAL A 7 2.02 26.55 -8.38
N GLN A 8 2.22 26.14 -7.13
CA GLN A 8 2.69 27.02 -6.05
C GLN A 8 4.19 26.90 -5.81
N TYR A 9 4.79 25.76 -6.17
CA TYR A 9 6.23 25.52 -6.07
C TYR A 9 6.75 24.65 -7.21
N ALA A 10 7.93 24.96 -7.76
CA ALA A 10 8.61 24.19 -8.79
C ALA A 10 10.06 23.86 -8.39
N HIS A 11 10.38 22.57 -8.27
CA HIS A 11 11.76 22.11 -8.03
C HIS A 11 12.36 21.48 -9.30
N MET A 12 13.61 21.83 -9.61
CA MET A 12 14.33 21.35 -10.78
C MET A 12 15.67 20.73 -10.38
N ALA A 13 15.97 19.53 -10.87
CA ALA A 13 17.26 18.86 -10.68
C ALA A 13 17.84 18.42 -12.04
N PRO A 14 18.38 19.36 -12.84
CA PRO A 14 18.90 19.03 -14.16
C PRO A 14 20.14 18.12 -14.08
N PRO A 15 20.38 17.26 -15.09
CA PRO A 15 21.46 16.29 -15.05
C PRO A 15 22.83 16.98 -14.95
N CYS A 16 23.62 16.63 -13.94
CA CYS A 16 24.94 17.21 -13.71
C CYS A 16 26.09 16.48 -14.43
N GLY A 17 25.86 15.31 -15.05
CA GLY A 17 26.93 14.45 -15.56
C GLY A 17 27.83 15.05 -16.65
N THR A 18 27.37 16.05 -17.40
CA THR A 18 28.21 16.79 -18.38
C THR A 18 28.85 18.06 -17.80
N ALA A 19 28.34 18.56 -16.67
CA ALA A 19 28.77 19.80 -16.03
C ALA A 19 29.53 19.59 -14.71
N THR A 20 29.62 18.35 -14.23
CA THR A 20 30.32 18.02 -12.99
C THR A 20 31.83 18.19 -13.11
N ARG A 21 32.40 18.94 -12.16
CA ARG A 21 33.86 19.06 -11.98
C ARG A 21 34.53 17.81 -11.44
N ALA A 22 33.77 16.76 -11.09
CA ALA A 22 34.37 15.47 -10.71
C ALA A 22 35.25 14.89 -11.84
N ARG A 23 34.98 15.26 -13.11
CA ARG A 23 35.73 14.85 -14.30
C ARG A 23 37.09 15.55 -14.43
N ASP A 24 37.33 16.63 -13.67
CA ASP A 24 38.61 17.35 -13.66
C ASP A 24 39.69 16.58 -12.87
N LYS A 25 39.30 15.59 -12.07
CA LYS A 25 40.22 14.77 -11.28
C LYS A 25 40.51 13.45 -12.01
N PRO A 26 41.77 13.13 -12.32
CA PRO A 26 42.12 11.85 -12.90
C PRO A 26 41.83 10.71 -11.90
N ILE A 27 41.29 9.61 -12.39
CA ILE A 27 41.06 8.40 -11.58
C ILE A 27 42.41 7.76 -11.23
N SER A 28 42.51 7.14 -10.05
CA SER A 28 43.75 6.50 -9.60
C SER A 28 44.27 5.44 -10.60
N ALA A 29 45.60 5.38 -10.75
CA ALA A 29 46.26 4.43 -11.65
C ALA A 29 45.86 2.96 -11.38
N ALA A 30 45.60 2.62 -10.12
CA ALA A 30 45.13 1.29 -9.69
C ALA A 30 43.73 0.93 -10.24
N LEU A 31 42.84 1.90 -10.43
CA LEU A 31 41.52 1.69 -11.01
C LEU A 31 41.57 1.65 -12.54
N ILE A 32 42.41 2.47 -13.17
CA ILE A 32 42.67 2.40 -14.61
C ILE A 32 43.22 1.01 -14.98
N ALA A 33 44.17 0.49 -14.19
CA ALA A 33 44.71 -0.86 -14.36
C ALA A 33 43.66 -1.99 -14.19
N ARG A 34 42.53 -1.72 -13.51
CA ARG A 34 41.39 -2.64 -13.33
C ARG A 34 40.30 -2.48 -14.40
N GLY A 35 40.58 -1.73 -15.47
CA GLY A 35 39.70 -1.55 -16.64
C GLY A 35 38.59 -0.52 -16.44
N PHE A 36 38.73 0.41 -15.49
CA PHE A 36 37.77 1.53 -15.35
C PHE A 36 38.09 2.65 -16.36
N PRO A 37 37.10 3.19 -17.08
CA PRO A 37 37.32 4.30 -18.02
C PRO A 37 37.69 5.58 -17.26
N ASN A 38 38.61 6.39 -17.80
CA ASN A 38 38.96 7.72 -17.26
C ASN A 38 38.08 8.80 -17.93
N PRO A 39 37.07 9.36 -17.25
CA PRO A 39 36.12 10.28 -17.84
C PRO A 39 36.72 11.68 -17.94
N LEU A 40 37.16 12.06 -19.15
CA LEU A 40 37.73 13.39 -19.43
C LEU A 40 36.71 14.52 -19.20
N PRO A 41 37.13 15.74 -18.81
CA PRO A 41 36.25 16.91 -18.79
C PRO A 41 35.59 17.16 -20.15
N LEU A 42 34.32 17.58 -20.15
CA LEU A 42 33.61 17.98 -21.39
C LEU A 42 33.40 19.50 -21.48
N ARG A 43 33.65 20.22 -20.41
CA ARG A 43 33.43 21.66 -20.28
C ARG A 43 34.62 22.23 -19.52
N SER A 44 34.89 23.52 -19.70
CA SER A 44 35.82 24.29 -18.89
C SER A 44 35.18 25.62 -18.53
N SER A 45 35.82 26.41 -17.67
CA SER A 45 35.32 27.76 -17.35
C SER A 45 35.32 28.69 -18.57
N GLU A 46 36.23 28.48 -19.53
CA GLU A 46 36.30 29.23 -20.79
C GLU A 46 35.26 28.75 -21.81
N TYR A 47 34.96 27.44 -21.81
CA TYR A 47 34.00 26.82 -22.71
C TYR A 47 32.87 26.12 -21.93
N PRO A 48 32.00 26.88 -21.22
CA PRO A 48 30.96 26.31 -20.37
C PRO A 48 29.91 25.57 -21.18
N LEU A 49 29.71 25.89 -22.46
CA LEU A 49 28.76 25.22 -23.36
C LEU A 49 29.31 23.92 -23.99
N GLY A 50 30.58 23.58 -23.77
CA GLY A 50 31.25 22.42 -24.33
C GLY A 50 32.60 22.77 -24.94
N LEU A 51 33.60 21.91 -24.73
CA LEU A 51 34.94 22.11 -25.29
C LEU A 51 34.93 22.10 -26.83
N PRO A 52 35.76 22.92 -27.50
CA PRO A 52 35.72 23.09 -28.96
C PRO A 52 36.09 21.82 -29.74
N HIS A 53 36.78 20.86 -29.10
CA HIS A 53 37.21 19.61 -29.70
C HIS A 53 36.25 18.43 -29.46
N LEU A 54 35.08 18.65 -28.85
CA LEU A 54 34.11 17.58 -28.63
C LEU A 54 33.54 17.06 -29.94
N SER A 55 33.40 15.73 -30.03
CA SER A 55 32.80 15.06 -31.19
C SER A 55 31.97 13.83 -30.77
N GLY A 56 31.18 13.30 -31.71
CA GLY A 56 30.41 12.08 -31.52
C GLY A 56 29.44 12.12 -30.34
N LYS A 57 29.45 11.07 -29.50
CA LYS A 57 28.49 10.87 -28.40
C LYS A 57 28.57 11.95 -27.32
N ASP A 58 29.76 12.45 -26.99
CA ASP A 58 29.91 13.44 -25.92
C ASP A 58 29.43 14.83 -26.37
N MET A 59 29.61 15.19 -27.64
CA MET A 59 29.01 16.41 -28.21
C MET A 59 27.48 16.38 -28.13
N LEU A 60 26.86 15.26 -28.54
CA LEU A 60 25.40 15.09 -28.46
C LEU A 60 24.87 15.18 -27.02
N ARG A 61 25.59 14.58 -26.05
CA ARG A 61 25.23 14.67 -24.62
C ARG A 61 25.31 16.10 -24.09
N VAL A 62 26.35 16.85 -24.47
CA VAL A 62 26.53 18.24 -24.07
C VAL A 62 25.45 19.13 -24.68
N GLN A 63 25.13 18.95 -25.97
CA GLN A 63 24.05 19.67 -26.65
C GLN A 63 22.69 19.41 -26.00
N ALA A 64 22.35 18.15 -25.75
CA ALA A 64 21.10 17.79 -25.07
C ALA A 64 21.02 18.39 -23.65
N ALA A 65 22.14 18.39 -22.91
CA ALA A 65 22.21 19.01 -21.59
C ALA A 65 22.04 20.54 -21.67
N ASN A 66 22.63 21.21 -22.66
CA ASN A 66 22.46 22.65 -22.88
C ASN A 66 20.99 23.02 -23.10
N SER A 67 20.26 22.24 -23.91
CA SER A 67 18.83 22.46 -24.13
C SER A 67 18.00 22.35 -22.84
N ILE A 68 18.38 21.43 -21.94
CA ILE A 68 17.74 21.29 -20.61
C ILE A 68 18.08 22.50 -19.73
N TYR A 69 19.34 22.94 -19.72
CA TYR A 69 19.76 24.09 -18.90
C TYR A 69 19.08 25.39 -19.35
N GLU A 70 18.93 25.61 -20.65
CA GLU A 70 18.13 26.72 -21.20
C GLU A 70 16.65 26.60 -20.82
N PHE A 71 16.08 25.39 -20.85
CA PHE A 71 14.71 25.17 -20.40
C PHE A 71 14.53 25.52 -18.92
N CYS A 72 15.46 25.11 -18.05
CA CYS A 72 15.46 25.48 -16.63
C CYS A 72 15.47 27.00 -16.43
N SER A 73 16.32 27.72 -17.16
CA SER A 73 16.35 29.19 -17.11
C SER A 73 15.01 29.82 -17.53
N ARG A 74 14.35 29.29 -18.57
CA ARG A 74 13.00 29.72 -18.95
C ARG A 74 11.95 29.43 -17.88
N VAL A 75 12.03 28.28 -17.21
CA VAL A 75 11.13 27.92 -16.11
C VAL A 75 11.31 28.89 -14.94
N VAL A 76 12.55 29.18 -14.54
CA VAL A 76 12.87 30.19 -13.51
C VAL A 76 12.22 31.53 -13.84
N ALA A 77 12.45 32.05 -15.05
CA ALA A 77 11.88 33.33 -15.47
C ALA A 77 10.34 33.35 -15.46
N GLN A 78 9.68 32.22 -15.79
CA GLN A 78 8.22 32.12 -15.66
C GLN A 78 7.77 32.04 -14.20
N CYS A 79 8.48 31.30 -13.35
CA CYS A 79 8.15 31.24 -11.93
C CYS A 79 8.23 32.63 -11.29
N ASP A 80 9.31 33.38 -11.53
CA ASP A 80 9.47 34.74 -11.01
C ASP A 80 8.38 35.68 -11.54
N LYS A 81 8.07 35.60 -12.84
CA LYS A 81 7.00 36.39 -13.45
C LYS A 81 5.63 36.15 -12.80
N PHE A 82 5.33 34.93 -12.39
CA PHE A 82 4.03 34.54 -11.84
C PHE A 82 4.02 34.42 -10.30
N GLY A 83 5.11 34.81 -9.62
CA GLY A 83 5.21 34.71 -8.17
C GLY A 83 5.18 33.26 -7.63
N VAL A 84 5.59 32.29 -8.44
CA VAL A 84 5.67 30.88 -8.05
C VAL A 84 7.01 30.63 -7.38
N LEU A 85 7.01 30.00 -6.20
CA LEU A 85 8.24 29.63 -5.52
C LEU A 85 9.00 28.57 -6.33
N TRP A 86 10.32 28.61 -6.37
CA TRP A 86 11.10 27.60 -7.08
C TRP A 86 12.46 27.34 -6.46
N SER A 87 13.04 26.18 -6.76
CA SER A 87 14.45 25.91 -6.53
C SER A 87 15.06 25.06 -7.64
N ILE A 88 16.36 25.20 -7.87
CA ILE A 88 17.14 24.39 -8.80
C ILE A 88 18.41 23.86 -8.16
N GLU A 89 18.67 22.57 -8.32
CA GLU A 89 19.79 21.87 -7.69
C GLU A 89 20.92 21.56 -8.67
N ASN A 90 22.15 21.76 -8.22
CA ASN A 90 23.35 21.16 -8.80
C ASN A 90 24.45 21.04 -7.73
N PRO A 91 25.52 20.25 -7.96
CA PRO A 91 26.71 20.31 -7.13
C PRO A 91 27.26 21.73 -7.03
N LEU A 92 27.74 22.10 -5.84
CA LEU A 92 28.21 23.46 -5.52
C LEU A 92 29.23 24.01 -6.53
N ARG A 93 30.15 23.16 -7.00
CA ARG A 93 31.23 23.54 -7.92
C ARG A 93 30.95 23.14 -9.37
N SER A 94 29.69 23.01 -9.78
CA SER A 94 29.34 22.59 -11.14
C SER A 94 29.61 23.68 -12.19
N TYR A 95 29.99 23.29 -13.41
CA TYR A 95 29.99 24.20 -14.57
C TYR A 95 28.58 24.68 -14.95
N PHE A 96 27.54 24.03 -14.43
CA PHE A 96 26.14 24.42 -14.62
C PHE A 96 25.89 25.89 -14.26
N TRP A 97 26.54 26.37 -13.19
CA TRP A 97 26.42 27.76 -12.70
C TRP A 97 27.12 28.79 -13.60
N GLN A 98 27.93 28.34 -14.56
CA GLN A 98 28.65 29.18 -15.52
C GLN A 98 28.02 29.14 -16.92
N ILE A 99 26.91 28.40 -17.10
CA ILE A 99 26.17 28.38 -18.35
C ILE A 99 25.56 29.78 -18.55
N PRO A 100 25.72 30.43 -19.73
CA PRO A 100 25.26 31.81 -19.94
C PRO A 100 23.81 32.08 -19.52
N SER A 101 22.89 31.14 -19.76
CA SER A 101 21.49 31.26 -19.36
C SER A 101 21.22 31.14 -17.85
N MET A 102 22.19 30.62 -17.09
CA MET A 102 22.09 30.42 -15.64
C MET A 102 22.87 31.45 -14.83
N VAL A 103 23.81 32.20 -15.44
CA VAL A 103 24.61 33.22 -14.74
C VAL A 103 23.73 34.27 -14.08
N ALA A 104 22.79 34.87 -14.82
CA ALA A 104 21.91 35.90 -14.28
C ALA A 104 21.03 35.37 -13.12
N PRO A 105 20.31 34.23 -13.25
CA PRO A 105 19.63 33.61 -12.11
C PRO A 105 20.55 33.36 -10.92
N HIS A 106 21.76 32.84 -11.16
CA HIS A 106 22.73 32.51 -10.12
C HIS A 106 23.22 33.75 -9.37
N GLU A 107 23.36 34.90 -10.02
CA GLU A 107 23.78 36.15 -9.35
C GLU A 107 22.64 36.88 -8.62
N THR A 108 21.39 36.66 -9.04
CA THR A 108 20.22 37.44 -8.57
C THR A 108 19.39 36.75 -7.48
N HIS A 109 19.57 35.44 -7.28
CA HIS A 109 18.74 34.64 -6.37
C HIS A 109 19.53 34.07 -5.19
N HIS A 110 18.81 33.50 -4.22
CA HIS A 110 19.41 33.04 -2.98
C HIS A 110 20.09 31.68 -3.12
N HIS A 111 21.21 31.51 -2.41
CA HIS A 111 22.04 30.30 -2.43
C HIS A 111 21.84 29.50 -1.15
N LEU A 112 21.23 28.31 -1.28
CA LEU A 112 21.15 27.31 -0.22
C LEU A 112 22.27 26.28 -0.41
N GLU A 113 23.29 26.37 0.44
CA GLU A 113 24.40 25.43 0.45
C GLU A 113 24.28 24.45 1.62
N PHE A 114 24.46 23.16 1.34
CA PHE A 114 24.51 22.14 2.39
C PHE A 114 25.29 20.89 1.97
N GLN A 115 25.70 20.10 2.96
CA GLN A 115 26.23 18.76 2.74
C GLN A 115 25.11 17.73 2.85
N ALA A 116 24.98 16.85 1.84
CA ALA A 116 23.89 15.87 1.73
C ALA A 116 23.73 15.00 3.00
N CYS A 117 24.83 14.62 3.65
CA CYS A 117 24.78 13.82 4.87
C CYS A 117 24.17 14.54 6.09
N ALA A 118 24.23 15.88 6.16
CA ALA A 118 23.56 16.65 7.21
C ALA A 118 22.01 16.55 7.13
N HIS A 119 21.50 16.06 6.00
CA HIS A 119 20.09 15.78 5.75
C HIS A 119 19.82 14.30 5.44
N GLY A 120 20.62 13.38 5.99
CA GLY A 120 20.39 11.93 5.90
C GLY A 120 21.02 11.23 4.69
N GLY A 121 21.83 11.93 3.90
CA GLY A 121 22.67 11.31 2.85
C GLY A 121 23.79 10.43 3.44
N SER A 122 24.32 9.50 2.64
CA SER A 122 25.41 8.61 3.10
C SER A 122 26.81 9.19 2.84
N ARG A 123 26.92 10.33 2.14
CA ARG A 123 28.18 10.99 1.77
C ARG A 123 28.11 12.49 2.05
N ASP A 124 29.27 13.09 2.33
CA ASP A 124 29.45 14.52 2.63
C ASP A 124 29.47 15.42 1.40
N GLN A 125 28.61 15.11 0.42
CA GLN A 125 28.55 15.81 -0.86
C GLN A 125 27.95 17.21 -0.71
N TRP A 126 28.70 18.23 -1.17
CA TRP A 126 28.20 19.60 -1.28
C TRP A 126 27.18 19.75 -2.41
N ARG A 127 26.02 20.30 -2.05
CA ARG A 127 24.91 20.65 -2.94
C ARG A 127 24.65 22.15 -2.85
N LEU A 128 24.30 22.76 -3.98
CA LEU A 128 23.81 24.13 -4.05
C LEU A 128 22.40 24.10 -4.64
N TRP A 129 21.46 24.70 -3.92
CA TRP A 129 20.12 24.99 -4.37
C TRP A 129 20.00 26.49 -4.59
N LEU A 130 19.76 26.90 -5.83
CA LEU A 130 19.43 28.28 -6.14
C LEU A 130 17.90 28.44 -6.06
N THR A 131 17.40 29.49 -5.40
CA THR A 131 15.96 29.62 -5.10
C THR A 131 15.50 31.08 -4.93
N ASN A 132 14.23 31.35 -5.25
CA ASN A 132 13.55 32.59 -4.88
C ASN A 132 12.79 32.50 -3.52
N CYS A 133 12.86 31.36 -2.82
CA CYS A 133 12.22 31.13 -1.54
C CYS A 133 13.23 31.29 -0.39
N VAL A 134 13.20 32.44 0.30
CA VAL A 134 14.14 32.75 1.38
C VAL A 134 14.05 31.77 2.56
N GLN A 135 12.86 31.19 2.81
CA GLN A 135 12.65 30.25 3.90
C GLN A 135 13.45 28.96 3.73
N LEU A 136 13.71 28.53 2.48
CA LEU A 136 14.53 27.34 2.20
C LEU A 136 15.97 27.49 2.70
N LEU A 137 16.46 28.72 2.88
CA LEU A 137 17.81 28.96 3.40
C LEU A 137 18.02 28.41 4.81
N THR A 138 16.95 28.20 5.58
CA THR A 138 17.00 27.54 6.90
C THR A 138 17.53 26.10 6.84
N LEU A 139 17.55 25.49 5.65
CA LEU A 139 18.09 24.15 5.42
C LEU A 139 19.60 24.12 5.24
N SER A 140 20.30 25.25 5.30
CA SER A 140 21.76 25.26 5.20
C SER A 140 22.36 24.47 6.36
N ALA A 141 23.19 23.48 6.03
CA ALA A 141 23.77 22.58 7.04
C ALA A 141 25.11 21.99 6.60
N ILE A 142 26.04 21.90 7.54
CA ILE A 142 27.35 21.27 7.39
C ILE A 142 27.33 19.93 8.15
N CYS A 143 28.09 18.95 7.67
CA CYS A 143 28.19 17.65 8.31
C CYS A 143 28.61 17.79 9.79
N PRO A 144 27.84 17.23 10.74
CA PRO A 144 28.18 17.25 12.17
C PRO A 144 29.36 16.33 12.53
N LYS A 145 29.83 15.49 11.60
CA LYS A 145 30.94 14.53 11.75
C LYS A 145 30.72 13.44 12.81
N ASP A 146 29.47 13.10 13.09
CA ASP A 146 29.03 12.09 14.05
C ASP A 146 28.73 10.71 13.43
N HIS A 147 29.04 10.51 12.15
CA HIS A 147 28.77 9.29 11.39
C HIS A 147 29.86 9.01 10.33
N THR A 148 29.88 7.78 9.81
CA THR A 148 30.86 7.35 8.81
C THR A 148 30.33 7.53 7.39
N HIS A 149 31.07 8.24 6.53
CA HIS A 149 30.70 8.44 5.13
C HIS A 149 31.04 7.23 4.26
N LYS A 150 30.21 6.96 3.25
CA LYS A 150 30.51 5.98 2.19
C LYS A 150 31.67 6.45 1.30
N PRO A 151 32.46 5.52 0.73
CA PRO A 151 33.58 5.87 -0.13
C PRO A 151 33.13 6.55 -1.43
N TRP A 152 34.01 7.41 -1.96
CA TRP A 152 33.92 8.06 -3.27
C TRP A 152 34.49 7.14 -4.37
N GLY A 153 33.99 7.22 -5.62
CA GLY A 153 34.58 6.48 -6.74
C GLY A 153 33.58 6.03 -7.82
N LEU A 154 33.93 4.97 -8.56
CA LEU A 154 33.07 4.25 -9.51
C LEU A 154 32.67 2.90 -8.91
N THR A 155 31.41 2.52 -9.01
CA THR A 155 30.91 1.19 -8.63
C THR A 155 30.59 0.35 -9.87
N LYS A 156 30.83 -0.97 -9.82
CA LYS A 156 30.53 -1.91 -10.90
C LYS A 156 29.17 -2.57 -10.64
N GLY A 157 28.21 -2.34 -11.52
CA GLY A 157 26.94 -3.07 -11.57
C GLY A 157 26.63 -3.52 -13.00
N ALA A 158 26.11 -4.74 -13.17
CA ALA A 158 25.50 -5.30 -14.39
C ALA A 158 26.00 -4.73 -15.75
N GLY A 159 27.32 -4.74 -15.99
CA GLY A 159 27.92 -4.34 -17.27
C GLY A 159 28.09 -2.83 -17.53
N LYS A 160 27.84 -1.93 -16.55
CA LYS A 160 28.15 -0.49 -16.63
C LYS A 160 28.92 -0.01 -15.40
N SER A 161 29.86 0.91 -15.61
CA SER A 161 30.52 1.66 -14.54
C SER A 161 29.72 2.93 -14.26
N THR A 162 29.19 3.05 -13.05
CA THR A 162 28.42 4.21 -12.58
C THR A 162 29.21 4.95 -11.52
N PHE A 163 29.11 6.28 -11.48
CA PHE A 163 29.75 7.03 -10.38
C PHE A 163 29.02 6.72 -9.07
N ALA A 164 29.76 6.61 -7.97
CA ALA A 164 29.23 6.34 -6.64
C ALA A 164 28.16 7.37 -6.19
N THR A 165 28.16 8.57 -6.80
CA THR A 165 27.16 9.62 -6.61
C THR A 165 25.84 9.35 -7.36
N GLU A 166 25.82 8.48 -8.36
CA GLU A 166 24.58 8.05 -9.05
C GLU A 166 23.74 7.09 -8.19
N GLU A 167 24.35 6.42 -7.21
CA GLU A 167 23.66 5.59 -6.20
C GLU A 167 22.80 6.42 -5.22
N GLU A 168 22.96 7.75 -5.20
CA GLU A 168 22.23 8.71 -4.36
C GLU A 168 21.35 9.66 -5.22
N ALA A 169 20.80 9.16 -6.33
CA ALA A 169 19.91 9.95 -7.19
C ALA A 169 18.59 10.34 -6.51
N ALA A 170 18.14 9.58 -5.51
CA ALA A 170 16.97 9.90 -4.70
C ALA A 170 17.36 10.75 -3.48
N TYR A 171 16.57 11.78 -3.19
CA TYR A 171 16.74 12.56 -1.96
C TYR A 171 16.42 11.72 -0.72
N PRO A 172 17.19 11.86 0.39
CA PRO A 172 16.86 11.19 1.64
C PRO A 172 15.51 11.66 2.20
N ASP A 173 14.79 10.78 2.90
CA ASP A 173 13.48 11.09 3.50
C ASP A 173 13.56 12.32 4.44
N VAL A 174 14.65 12.44 5.20
CA VAL A 174 14.91 13.56 6.12
C VAL A 174 14.97 14.90 5.37
N LEU A 175 15.63 14.97 4.21
CA LEU A 175 15.68 16.17 3.40
C LEU A 175 14.27 16.50 2.85
N CYS A 176 13.55 15.49 2.36
CA CYS A 176 12.21 15.66 1.81
C CYS A 176 11.23 16.20 2.86
N GLU A 177 11.26 15.66 4.08
CA GLU A 177 10.42 16.10 5.20
C GLU A 177 10.72 17.55 5.58
N ARG A 178 12.01 17.89 5.75
CA ARG A 178 12.44 19.25 6.08
C ARG A 178 12.02 20.26 5.01
N VAL A 179 12.20 19.93 3.73
CA VAL A 179 11.76 20.77 2.60
C VAL A 179 10.24 20.94 2.60
N ALA A 180 9.48 19.87 2.82
CA ALA A 180 8.02 19.93 2.87
C ALA A 180 7.52 20.84 3.99
N ASN A 181 8.14 20.78 5.18
CA ASN A 181 7.79 21.64 6.32
C ASN A 181 8.05 23.12 6.01
N VAL A 182 9.24 23.43 5.49
CA VAL A 182 9.60 24.81 5.14
C VAL A 182 8.69 25.38 4.04
N LEU A 183 8.36 24.58 3.02
CA LEU A 183 7.46 25.02 1.96
C LEU A 183 6.01 25.16 2.42
N SER A 184 5.55 24.29 3.33
CA SER A 184 4.24 24.41 3.97
C SER A 184 4.09 25.76 4.68
N GLU A 185 5.12 26.15 5.46
CA GLU A 185 5.17 27.45 6.12
C GLU A 185 5.24 28.60 5.11
N ALA A 186 6.13 28.51 4.12
CA ALA A 186 6.31 29.56 3.11
C ALA A 186 5.06 29.79 2.26
N LEU A 187 4.31 28.73 1.94
CA LEU A 187 3.08 28.79 1.14
C LEU A 187 1.81 28.98 1.98
N GLN A 188 1.93 28.96 3.32
CA GLN A 188 0.80 28.97 4.25
C GLN A 188 -0.21 27.85 3.97
N VAL A 189 0.28 26.70 3.49
CA VAL A 189 -0.52 25.51 3.22
C VAL A 189 -0.30 24.55 4.38
N PRO A 190 -1.32 24.12 5.12
CA PRO A 190 -1.11 23.14 6.19
C PRO A 190 -0.50 21.87 5.61
N LEU A 191 0.57 21.36 6.24
CA LEU A 191 0.94 19.96 6.06
C LEU A 191 -0.31 19.17 6.39
N LEU A 192 -0.88 18.52 5.38
CA LEU A 192 -1.86 17.49 5.67
C LEU A 192 -1.13 16.53 6.60
N PRO A 193 -1.63 16.30 7.84
CA PRO A 193 -1.09 15.21 8.65
C PRO A 193 -1.05 13.99 7.74
N GLU A 194 0.01 13.16 7.83
CA GLU A 194 0.01 11.86 7.16
C GLU A 194 -1.39 11.30 7.32
N GLY A 195 -2.13 11.25 6.19
CA GLY A 195 -3.57 11.10 6.27
C GLY A 195 -3.86 9.90 7.16
N PRO A 196 -4.91 9.94 8.01
CA PRO A 196 -5.17 8.89 8.99
C PRO A 196 -4.93 7.55 8.32
N ILE A 197 -3.98 6.78 8.89
CA ILE A 197 -3.50 5.48 8.42
C ILE A 197 -4.61 4.87 7.58
N ALA A 198 -4.41 4.84 6.25
CA ALA A 198 -5.51 4.67 5.31
C ALA A 198 -6.50 3.63 5.84
N VAL A 199 -7.76 4.00 6.12
CA VAL A 199 -8.82 3.20 6.82
C VAL A 199 -8.83 1.68 6.51
N SER A 200 -8.26 1.24 5.38
CA SER A 200 -8.05 -0.17 5.04
C SER A 200 -7.02 -0.90 5.91
N HIS A 201 -5.99 -0.22 6.41
CA HIS A 201 -4.99 -0.79 7.33
C HIS A 201 -5.58 -0.99 8.73
N ALA A 202 -6.44 -0.04 9.11
CA ALA A 202 -7.28 -0.03 10.28
C ALA A 202 -8.27 -1.22 10.26
N HIS A 203 -9.05 -1.35 9.17
CA HIS A 203 -9.91 -2.51 8.92
C HIS A 203 -9.13 -3.84 8.88
N ALA A 204 -7.96 -3.87 8.24
CA ALA A 204 -7.12 -5.08 8.21
C ALA A 204 -6.68 -5.50 9.62
N ALA A 205 -6.29 -4.55 10.48
CA ALA A 205 -5.99 -4.85 11.88
C ALA A 205 -7.21 -5.48 12.55
N GLN A 206 -8.40 -4.91 12.39
CA GLN A 206 -9.61 -5.36 13.08
C GLN A 206 -10.17 -6.70 12.64
N THR A 207 -9.85 -7.08 11.40
CA THR A 207 -10.13 -8.41 10.88
C THR A 207 -9.00 -9.40 11.20
N GLY A 208 -8.00 -9.02 12.00
CA GLY A 208 -6.96 -9.90 12.53
C GLY A 208 -5.63 -9.88 11.77
N LYS A 209 -5.27 -8.78 11.09
CA LYS A 209 -4.05 -8.66 10.26
C LYS A 209 -3.23 -7.40 10.56
N GLN A 210 -2.00 -7.59 11.02
CA GLN A 210 -1.06 -6.49 11.25
C GLN A 210 -0.52 -5.87 9.94
N PRO A 211 -0.58 -4.53 9.75
CA PRO A 211 0.06 -3.83 8.63
C PRO A 211 1.60 -3.96 8.63
N ARG A 212 2.23 -3.82 7.46
CA ARG A 212 3.70 -3.97 7.29
C ARG A 212 4.44 -2.63 7.30
N GLY A 213 5.73 -2.69 7.65
CA GLY A 213 6.67 -1.55 7.64
C GLY A 213 6.43 -0.58 8.80
N HIS A 214 7.04 0.61 8.74
CA HIS A 214 6.84 1.69 9.73
C HIS A 214 5.40 2.25 9.79
N ARG A 215 4.49 1.70 8.98
CA ARG A 215 3.10 2.17 8.81
C ARG A 215 2.14 1.64 9.87
N SER A 216 2.57 0.73 10.74
CA SER A 216 1.81 0.32 11.92
C SER A 216 2.06 1.30 13.06
N ARG A 217 0.98 1.85 13.63
CA ARG A 217 1.06 2.74 14.80
C ARG A 217 1.78 2.04 15.95
N GLN A 218 2.74 2.73 16.57
CA GLN A 218 3.31 2.29 17.84
C GLN A 218 2.23 2.37 18.92
N LEU A 219 2.02 1.31 19.70
CA LEU A 219 0.90 1.25 20.63
C LEU A 219 1.14 2.08 21.90
N VAL A 220 2.34 1.99 22.46
CA VAL A 220 2.86 2.91 23.46
C VAL A 220 3.83 3.87 22.77
N PRO A 221 3.71 5.19 22.94
CA PRO A 221 4.70 6.15 22.42
C PRO A 221 6.13 5.78 22.84
N GLU A 222 7.14 6.05 22.01
CA GLU A 222 8.55 5.78 22.35
C GLU A 222 9.00 6.50 23.64
N PHE A 223 8.50 7.73 23.85
CA PHE A 223 8.78 8.54 25.03
C PHE A 223 7.50 8.80 25.82
N LYS A 224 7.62 8.82 27.15
CA LYS A 224 6.52 9.14 28.07
C LYS A 224 5.97 10.53 27.82
N GLU A 225 6.87 11.48 27.59
CA GLU A 225 6.57 12.89 27.40
C GLU A 225 7.64 13.49 26.49
N ILE A 226 7.27 14.43 25.63
CA ILE A 226 8.22 15.30 24.93
C ILE A 226 8.20 16.65 25.63
N ARG A 227 9.29 16.99 26.30
CA ARG A 227 9.47 18.30 26.94
C ARG A 227 10.18 19.26 26.03
N VAL A 228 9.52 20.39 25.75
CA VAL A 228 10.09 21.48 24.97
C VAL A 228 10.55 22.58 25.92
N LEU A 229 11.84 22.85 25.93
CA LEU A 229 12.48 23.89 26.72
C LEU A 229 12.89 25.03 25.80
N VAL A 230 12.69 26.27 26.25
CA VAL A 230 13.23 27.46 25.58
C VAL A 230 14.21 28.11 26.53
N VAL A 231 15.49 28.07 26.17
CA VAL A 231 16.62 28.46 27.02
C VAL A 231 17.55 29.41 26.27
N ASP A 232 18.35 30.17 27.01
CA ASP A 232 19.34 31.04 26.39
C ASP A 232 20.51 30.19 25.82
N PRO A 233 21.07 30.55 24.64
CA PRO A 233 22.12 29.78 23.96
C PRO A 233 23.40 29.58 24.78
N GLU A 234 23.61 30.36 25.84
CA GLU A 234 24.74 30.16 26.75
C GLU A 234 24.57 28.91 27.61
N LEU A 235 23.34 28.60 28.02
CA LEU A 235 23.02 27.42 28.83
C LEU A 235 23.08 26.12 28.02
N THR A 236 23.03 26.19 26.69
CA THR A 236 23.01 25.02 25.80
C THR A 236 24.38 24.58 25.30
N ARG A 237 25.46 25.26 25.72
CA ARG A 237 26.84 24.86 25.38
C ARG A 237 27.26 23.60 26.12
N ASP A 238 26.83 23.48 27.38
CA ASP A 238 27.25 22.41 28.30
C ASP A 238 26.09 21.46 28.66
N ILE A 239 25.26 21.09 27.69
CA ILE A 239 24.22 20.08 27.93
C ILE A 239 24.95 18.75 28.21
N PRO A 240 24.69 18.08 29.35
CA PRO A 240 25.40 16.87 29.74
C PRO A 240 24.90 15.68 28.92
N LEU A 241 25.30 15.59 27.64
CA LEU A 241 24.89 14.54 26.72
C LEU A 241 25.96 13.45 26.60
N SER A 242 25.53 12.20 26.70
CA SER A 242 26.29 11.01 26.32
C SER A 242 25.48 10.24 25.28
N SER A 243 26.04 10.06 24.08
CA SER A 243 25.35 9.41 22.94
C SER A 243 23.95 9.98 22.64
N GLY A 244 23.79 11.31 22.79
CA GLY A 244 22.54 12.03 22.55
C GLY A 244 21.49 11.95 23.68
N LYS A 245 21.83 11.37 24.84
CA LYS A 245 20.97 11.31 26.04
C LYS A 245 21.59 12.07 27.22
N LEU A 246 20.76 12.62 28.10
CA LEU A 246 21.22 13.29 29.31
C LEU A 246 21.90 12.31 30.26
N SER A 247 23.14 12.59 30.69
CA SER A 247 23.87 11.78 31.68
C SER A 247 23.49 12.13 33.13
N SER A 248 22.87 13.28 33.33
CA SER A 248 22.34 13.75 34.62
C SER A 248 21.11 14.63 34.39
N THR A 249 20.33 14.85 35.45
CA THR A 249 19.15 15.71 35.37
C THR A 249 19.54 17.12 34.94
N TRP A 250 18.89 17.65 33.90
CA TRP A 250 19.20 18.96 33.35
C TRP A 250 17.91 19.72 33.02
N GLN A 251 17.76 20.92 33.58
CA GLN A 251 16.61 21.82 33.34
C GLN A 251 15.23 21.11 33.50
N GLY A 252 15.10 20.25 34.50
CA GLY A 252 13.87 19.50 34.78
C GLY A 252 13.63 18.25 33.93
N CYS A 253 14.52 17.93 32.98
CA CYS A 253 14.57 16.64 32.29
C CYS A 253 15.44 15.66 33.07
N CYS A 254 14.97 14.44 33.31
CA CYS A 254 15.71 13.42 34.05
C CYS A 254 16.89 12.85 33.25
N SER A 255 17.82 12.21 33.96
CA SER A 255 18.85 11.37 33.34
C SER A 255 18.22 10.34 32.38
N GLY A 256 18.86 10.09 31.24
CA GLY A 256 18.37 9.24 30.17
C GLY A 256 17.48 9.94 29.12
N SER A 257 17.05 11.18 29.35
CA SER A 257 16.24 11.92 28.36
C SER A 257 17.00 12.15 27.05
N LYS A 258 16.39 11.79 25.92
CA LYS A 258 17.02 11.89 24.60
C LYS A 258 16.74 13.25 23.96
N LEU A 259 17.77 13.94 23.48
CA LEU A 259 17.58 15.18 22.72
C LEU A 259 17.04 14.82 21.32
N LEU A 260 15.82 15.26 21.00
CA LEU A 260 15.13 14.97 19.74
C LEU A 260 15.29 16.08 18.72
N ARG A 261 15.23 17.34 19.16
CA ARG A 261 15.29 18.52 18.28
C ARG A 261 15.97 19.69 18.98
N ARG A 262 16.75 20.44 18.21
CA ARG A 262 17.41 21.69 18.60
C ARG A 262 17.12 22.74 17.52
N THR A 263 16.49 23.85 17.90
CA THR A 263 16.02 24.88 16.97
C THR A 263 16.33 26.27 17.52
N MET A 264 17.03 27.10 16.76
CA MET A 264 17.28 28.49 17.12
C MET A 264 16.04 29.34 16.81
N LEU A 265 15.52 30.05 17.80
CA LEU A 265 14.40 30.97 17.63
C LEU A 265 14.96 32.39 17.44
N THR A 266 14.81 32.93 16.23
CA THR A 266 15.02 34.36 15.95
C THR A 266 13.67 35.06 16.00
N ARG A 267 13.48 36.01 16.93
CA ARG A 267 12.36 36.96 16.84
C ARG A 267 12.76 38.05 15.85
N THR A 268 11.94 38.23 14.82
CA THR A 268 11.82 39.53 14.16
C THR A 268 11.16 40.49 15.14
N ASP A 269 11.73 41.68 15.24
CA ASP A 269 11.23 42.87 15.93
C ASP A 269 11.55 42.96 17.45
N ASP A 270 12.45 43.90 17.69
CA ASP A 270 12.87 44.58 18.94
C ASP A 270 13.73 43.80 19.94
N GLY A 271 15.05 43.83 19.72
CA GLY A 271 16.09 43.88 20.77
C GLY A 271 16.20 42.72 21.79
N GLY A 272 15.43 41.65 21.65
CA GLY A 272 15.43 40.51 22.57
C GLY A 272 16.56 39.51 22.30
N SER A 273 17.19 39.02 23.37
CA SER A 273 18.21 37.98 23.37
C SER A 273 17.80 36.76 22.52
N GLN A 274 18.74 36.21 21.74
CA GLN A 274 18.56 34.96 21.00
C GLN A 274 18.15 33.85 21.96
N LYS A 275 17.15 33.04 21.60
CA LYS A 275 16.70 31.89 22.40
C LYS A 275 16.80 30.61 21.59
N GLU A 276 17.07 29.51 22.28
CA GLU A 276 17.14 28.18 21.69
C GLU A 276 16.03 27.29 22.23
N GLN A 277 15.33 26.61 21.33
CA GLN A 277 14.31 25.62 21.65
C GLN A 277 14.90 24.20 21.56
N LEU A 278 14.82 23.46 22.65
CA LEU A 278 15.26 22.08 22.76
C LEU A 278 14.06 21.18 23.05
N ALA A 279 13.89 20.09 22.32
CA ALA A 279 12.88 19.06 22.61
C ALA A 279 13.55 17.80 23.13
N PHE A 280 13.24 17.39 24.36
CA PHE A 280 13.72 16.17 24.99
C PHE A 280 12.61 15.13 25.10
N GLY A 281 12.89 13.91 24.64
CA GLY A 281 12.05 12.74 24.90
C GLY A 281 12.38 12.14 26.26
N ILE A 282 11.42 12.18 27.19
CA ILE A 282 11.55 11.59 28.53
C ILE A 282 11.30 10.06 28.42
N PRO A 283 12.24 9.20 28.85
CA PRO A 283 12.08 7.76 28.74
C PRO A 283 10.99 7.24 29.68
N TRP A 284 10.42 6.09 29.34
CA TRP A 284 9.59 5.32 30.25
C TRP A 284 10.47 4.51 31.22
N SER A 285 10.05 4.38 32.48
CA SER A 285 10.52 3.28 33.32
C SER A 285 9.82 1.96 32.94
N PRO A 286 10.41 0.78 33.20
CA PRO A 286 9.75 -0.50 32.95
C PRO A 286 8.38 -0.62 33.62
N GLU A 287 8.22 -0.15 34.85
CA GLU A 287 6.96 -0.14 35.60
C GLU A 287 5.90 0.72 34.93
N GLU A 288 6.26 1.94 34.53
CA GLU A 288 5.35 2.86 33.86
C GLU A 288 4.94 2.33 32.48
N PHE A 289 5.88 1.71 31.76
CA PHE A 289 5.62 1.11 30.47
C PHE A 289 4.66 -0.08 30.59
N ILE A 290 4.85 -0.98 31.57
CA ILE A 290 3.92 -2.09 31.83
C ILE A 290 2.52 -1.57 32.13
N ARG A 291 2.39 -0.53 32.97
CA ARG A 291 1.09 0.09 33.28
C ARG A 291 0.44 0.68 32.03
N ALA A 292 1.19 1.47 31.25
CA ALA A 292 0.70 2.04 30.00
C ALA A 292 0.28 0.95 29.00
N ALA A 293 1.05 -0.13 28.90
CA ALA A 293 0.75 -1.27 28.04
C ALA A 293 -0.47 -2.08 28.50
N ALA A 294 -0.73 -2.15 29.81
CA ALA A 294 -1.86 -2.87 30.39
C ALA A 294 -3.22 -2.22 30.11
N ASP A 295 -3.24 -0.93 29.77
CA ASP A 295 -4.44 -0.18 29.40
C ASP A 295 -4.71 -0.19 27.89
N ILE A 296 -3.86 -0.85 27.10
CA ILE A 296 -4.01 -0.93 25.66
C ILE A 296 -5.04 -2.00 25.30
N GLN A 297 -6.05 -1.58 24.53
CA GLN A 297 -6.90 -2.50 23.81
C GLN A 297 -6.13 -3.12 22.64
N HIS A 298 -6.28 -4.43 22.45
CA HIS A 298 -5.62 -5.11 21.36
C HIS A 298 -6.01 -4.48 20.00
N PRO A 299 -5.06 -4.21 19.08
CA PRO A 299 -5.37 -3.50 17.83
C PRO A 299 -6.40 -4.19 16.93
N PHE A 300 -6.53 -5.51 17.06
CA PHE A 300 -7.57 -6.26 16.35
C PHE A 300 -8.98 -6.10 16.95
N ASP A 301 -9.07 -5.54 18.15
CA ASP A 301 -10.30 -5.35 18.91
C ASP A 301 -10.72 -3.87 18.96
N MET A 302 -9.83 -2.95 18.57
CA MET A 302 -10.17 -1.53 18.34
C MET A 302 -11.35 -1.42 17.35
N SER A 303 -12.25 -0.45 17.55
CA SER A 303 -13.31 -0.11 16.60
C SER A 303 -12.88 1.08 15.74
N ASP A 304 -12.55 0.82 14.47
CA ASP A 304 -12.59 1.86 13.45
C ASP A 304 -14.01 1.89 12.95
N SER A 305 -14.47 3.09 12.72
CA SER A 305 -15.84 3.34 12.33
C SER A 305 -16.15 2.77 10.95
N LEU A 306 -17.22 1.98 10.87
CA LEU A 306 -17.90 1.71 9.62
C LEU A 306 -18.39 3.03 9.00
N ASP A 307 -18.72 2.98 7.71
CA ASP A 307 -19.47 4.06 7.08
C ASP A 307 -20.73 4.38 7.90
N GLU A 308 -21.03 5.67 8.08
CA GLU A 308 -22.13 6.11 8.94
C GLU A 308 -23.48 5.52 8.52
N GLY A 309 -23.71 5.35 7.21
CA GLY A 309 -24.93 4.75 6.69
C GLY A 309 -25.05 3.28 7.07
N ILE A 310 -23.96 2.52 6.96
CA ILE A 310 -23.92 1.10 7.35
C ILE A 310 -24.08 0.94 8.85
N ALA A 311 -23.37 1.73 9.65
CA ALA A 311 -23.46 1.71 11.10
C ALA A 311 -24.89 2.03 11.58
N THR A 312 -25.52 3.04 10.98
CA THR A 312 -26.92 3.39 11.24
C THR A 312 -27.87 2.28 10.83
N ALA A 313 -27.65 1.64 9.67
CA ALA A 313 -28.49 0.51 9.22
C ALA A 313 -28.39 -0.70 10.17
N ILE A 314 -27.19 -1.00 10.71
CA ILE A 314 -27.02 -2.04 11.75
C ILE A 314 -27.77 -1.65 13.03
N PHE A 315 -27.62 -0.42 13.50
CA PHE A 315 -28.31 0.06 14.69
C PHE A 315 -29.83 -0.02 14.54
N ASP A 316 -30.36 0.46 13.43
CA ASP A 316 -31.79 0.41 13.12
C ASP A 316 -32.30 -1.03 13.03
N LEU A 317 -31.56 -1.93 12.38
CA LEU A 317 -31.93 -3.35 12.31
C LEU A 317 -32.04 -3.96 13.72
N LEU A 318 -31.06 -3.71 14.58
CA LEU A 318 -31.01 -4.29 15.93
C LEU A 318 -32.07 -3.71 16.87
N THR A 319 -32.44 -2.44 16.70
CA THR A 319 -33.37 -1.73 17.60
C THR A 319 -34.83 -1.72 17.12
N LYS A 320 -35.07 -1.65 15.81
CA LYS A 320 -36.42 -1.66 15.19
C LYS A 320 -36.89 -3.06 14.79
N GLY A 321 -35.94 -3.97 14.56
CA GLY A 321 -36.21 -5.37 14.25
C GLY A 321 -36.53 -5.66 12.77
N PRO A 322 -36.48 -6.93 12.34
CA PRO A 322 -36.55 -7.34 10.93
C PRO A 322 -37.83 -6.92 10.20
N ALA A 323 -39.00 -7.05 10.84
CA ALA A 323 -40.27 -6.74 10.19
C ALA A 323 -40.37 -5.27 9.79
N GLU A 324 -39.90 -4.36 10.66
CA GLU A 324 -39.91 -2.92 10.40
C GLU A 324 -38.93 -2.54 9.30
N ILE A 325 -37.74 -3.16 9.26
CA ILE A 325 -36.78 -2.97 8.16
C ILE A 325 -37.37 -3.44 6.82
N ALA A 326 -38.05 -4.58 6.81
CA ALA A 326 -38.70 -5.08 5.60
C ALA A 326 -39.84 -4.16 5.13
N ARG A 327 -40.64 -3.62 6.06
CA ARG A 327 -41.69 -2.63 5.79
C ARG A 327 -41.11 -1.34 5.22
N LEU A 328 -40.06 -0.80 5.85
CA LEU A 328 -39.35 0.38 5.38
C LEU A 328 -38.86 0.18 3.94
N ARG A 329 -38.23 -0.96 3.63
CA ARG A 329 -37.77 -1.27 2.28
C ARG A 329 -38.92 -1.29 1.27
N LEU A 330 -40.06 -1.89 1.62
CA LEU A 330 -41.24 -1.92 0.75
C LEU A 330 -41.81 -0.52 0.48
N GLU A 331 -41.96 0.31 1.52
CA GLU A 331 -42.43 1.69 1.37
C GLU A 331 -41.52 2.52 0.48
N ARG A 332 -40.20 2.34 0.61
CA ARG A 332 -39.22 3.01 -0.27
C ARG A 332 -39.30 2.50 -1.70
N ILE A 333 -39.50 1.20 -1.91
CA ILE A 333 -39.71 0.60 -3.24
C ILE A 333 -40.95 1.22 -3.90
N GLU A 334 -42.08 1.28 -3.20
CA GLU A 334 -43.32 1.86 -3.71
C GLU A 334 -43.16 3.34 -4.08
N TYR A 335 -42.55 4.12 -3.19
CA TYR A 335 -42.26 5.54 -3.42
C TYR A 335 -41.43 5.75 -4.69
N TRP A 336 -40.30 5.04 -4.82
CA TRP A 336 -39.40 5.22 -5.97
C TRP A 336 -39.95 4.63 -7.27
N LEU A 337 -40.84 3.64 -7.20
CA LEU A 337 -41.63 3.20 -8.35
C LEU A 337 -42.61 4.29 -8.82
N GLY A 338 -43.27 4.99 -7.89
CA GLY A 338 -44.10 6.15 -8.20
C GLY A 338 -43.30 7.25 -8.90
N ARG A 339 -42.18 7.66 -8.30
CA ARG A 339 -41.28 8.66 -8.89
C ARG A 339 -40.74 8.28 -10.26
N ARG A 340 -40.41 7.00 -10.48
CA ARG A 340 -40.02 6.51 -11.83
C ARG A 340 -41.11 6.75 -12.87
N LYS A 341 -42.38 6.49 -12.54
CA LYS A 341 -43.51 6.70 -13.46
C LYS A 341 -43.71 8.18 -13.76
N GLU A 342 -43.62 9.02 -12.73
CA GLU A 342 -43.78 10.48 -12.87
C GLU A 342 -42.67 11.10 -13.74
N LEU A 343 -41.45 10.58 -13.66
CA LEU A 343 -40.31 11.04 -14.47
C LEU A 343 -40.24 10.42 -15.87
N GLU A 344 -41.10 9.45 -16.21
CA GLU A 344 -40.95 8.65 -17.43
C GLU A 344 -40.98 9.50 -18.71
N ARG A 345 -41.87 10.49 -18.78
CA ARG A 345 -41.96 11.40 -19.94
C ARG A 345 -40.69 12.25 -20.10
N GLU A 346 -40.15 12.77 -19.01
CA GLU A 346 -38.94 13.59 -19.04
C GLU A 346 -37.69 12.76 -19.30
N GLU A 347 -37.64 11.51 -18.82
CA GLU A 347 -36.61 10.53 -19.19
C GLU A 347 -36.63 10.27 -20.70
N LEU A 348 -37.81 10.03 -21.29
CA LEU A 348 -37.91 9.81 -22.74
C LEU A 348 -37.42 11.02 -23.54
N LYS A 349 -37.75 12.24 -23.10
CA LYS A 349 -37.22 13.48 -23.72
C LYS A 349 -35.70 13.59 -23.57
N LEU A 350 -35.16 13.28 -22.39
CA LEU A 350 -33.72 13.28 -22.14
C LEU A 350 -33.01 12.29 -23.08
N HIS A 351 -33.49 11.04 -23.16
CA HIS A 351 -32.91 10.00 -24.03
C HIS A 351 -32.99 10.37 -25.51
N ALA A 352 -34.06 11.02 -25.96
CA ALA A 352 -34.19 11.50 -27.33
C ALA A 352 -33.22 12.67 -27.65
N ALA A 353 -32.84 13.46 -26.65
CA ALA A 353 -31.90 14.57 -26.79
C ALA A 353 -30.42 14.15 -26.67
N LEU A 354 -30.13 12.92 -26.21
CA LEU A 354 -28.77 12.42 -26.15
C LEU A 354 -28.19 12.23 -27.55
N ALA A 355 -26.88 12.45 -27.67
CA ALA A 355 -26.17 12.12 -28.90
C ALA A 355 -26.30 10.61 -29.21
N PRO A 356 -26.45 10.22 -30.49
CA PRO A 356 -26.76 8.83 -30.87
C PRO A 356 -25.83 7.77 -30.27
N ASP A 357 -24.52 8.02 -30.27
CA ASP A 357 -23.52 7.11 -29.71
C ASP A 357 -23.67 6.92 -28.18
N ILE A 358 -24.04 7.98 -27.46
CA ILE A 358 -24.30 7.94 -26.01
C ILE A 358 -25.64 7.25 -25.73
N ALA A 359 -26.68 7.62 -26.47
CA ALA A 359 -28.04 7.07 -26.33
C ALA A 359 -28.06 5.54 -26.51
N LYS A 360 -27.26 5.02 -27.44
CA LYS A 360 -27.12 3.57 -27.69
C LYS A 360 -26.58 2.82 -26.48
N ILE A 361 -25.60 3.39 -25.77
CA ILE A 361 -24.97 2.76 -24.60
C ILE A 361 -25.83 2.90 -23.34
N LEU A 362 -26.43 4.07 -23.14
CA LEU A 362 -27.25 4.37 -21.96
C LEU A 362 -28.70 3.92 -22.08
N LYS A 363 -29.06 3.21 -23.15
CA LYS A 363 -30.42 2.69 -23.36
C LYS A 363 -30.93 1.97 -22.11
N GLY A 364 -32.07 2.44 -21.59
CA GLY A 364 -32.74 1.87 -20.42
C GLY A 364 -32.28 2.42 -19.06
N LYS A 365 -31.20 3.22 -19.00
CA LYS A 365 -30.76 3.90 -17.77
C LYS A 365 -31.75 4.99 -17.34
N LYS A 366 -32.09 5.06 -16.06
CA LYS A 366 -32.98 6.09 -15.51
C LYS A 366 -32.16 7.20 -14.83
N MET A 367 -31.60 8.09 -15.63
CA MET A 367 -30.63 9.10 -15.19
C MET A 367 -31.24 10.23 -14.35
N LEU A 368 -32.45 10.70 -14.68
CA LEU A 368 -33.17 11.71 -13.89
C LEU A 368 -33.59 11.14 -12.54
N LEU A 369 -34.10 9.90 -12.53
CA LEU A 369 -34.40 9.20 -11.27
C LEU A 369 -33.14 9.01 -10.44
N PHE A 370 -32.03 8.59 -11.06
CA PHE A 370 -30.75 8.43 -10.39
C PHE A 370 -30.28 9.75 -9.77
N GLU A 371 -30.41 10.86 -10.50
CA GLU A 371 -30.07 12.20 -10.00
C GLU A 371 -30.92 12.62 -8.79
N GLU A 372 -32.23 12.37 -8.85
CA GLU A 372 -33.15 12.66 -7.75
C GLU A 372 -32.85 11.84 -6.51
N MET A 373 -32.61 10.53 -6.67
CA MET A 373 -32.23 9.64 -5.58
C MET A 373 -30.92 10.09 -4.91
N LEU A 374 -29.90 10.46 -5.70
CA LEU A 374 -28.62 10.93 -5.16
C LEU A 374 -28.77 12.26 -4.40
N LYS A 375 -29.59 13.19 -4.91
CA LYS A 375 -29.92 14.44 -4.22
C LYS A 375 -30.64 14.17 -2.89
N SER A 376 -31.54 13.18 -2.84
CA SER A 376 -32.30 12.84 -1.63
C SER A 376 -31.44 12.39 -0.45
N ILE A 377 -30.26 11.82 -0.73
CA ILE A 377 -29.29 11.38 0.30
C ILE A 377 -28.14 12.36 0.51
N GLY A 378 -28.19 13.55 -0.12
CA GLY A 378 -27.10 14.53 -0.03
C GLY A 378 -25.78 14.04 -0.62
N TYR A 379 -25.81 13.23 -1.69
CA TYR A 379 -24.61 12.64 -2.27
C TYR A 379 -23.65 13.74 -2.80
N LYS A 380 -22.37 13.63 -2.43
CA LYS A 380 -21.39 14.72 -2.62
C LYS A 380 -20.96 14.95 -4.08
N ASP A 381 -21.10 13.94 -4.93
CA ASP A 381 -20.72 14.05 -6.35
C ASP A 381 -21.88 14.58 -7.19
N SER A 382 -22.01 15.91 -7.22
CA SER A 382 -23.05 16.60 -7.99
C SER A 382 -22.87 16.52 -9.50
N THR A 383 -21.69 16.11 -9.99
CA THR A 383 -21.33 16.14 -11.42
C THR A 383 -21.58 14.82 -12.13
N LEU A 384 -21.72 13.73 -11.37
CA LEU A 384 -21.76 12.36 -11.88
C LEU A 384 -22.80 12.15 -13.00
N VAL A 385 -24.05 12.53 -12.75
CA VAL A 385 -25.14 12.30 -13.72
C VAL A 385 -24.96 13.14 -14.98
N GLN A 386 -24.43 14.36 -14.84
CA GLN A 386 -24.17 15.22 -15.99
C GLN A 386 -23.08 14.64 -16.88
N GLU A 387 -22.02 14.09 -16.30
CA GLU A 387 -20.98 13.39 -17.07
C GLU A 387 -21.47 12.07 -17.67
N MET A 388 -22.38 11.35 -17.00
CA MET A 388 -23.05 10.22 -17.63
C MET A 388 -23.78 10.65 -18.91
N LYS A 389 -24.53 11.76 -18.89
CA LYS A 389 -25.26 12.29 -20.07
C LYS A 389 -24.32 12.70 -21.22
N LEU A 390 -23.12 13.20 -20.91
CA LEU A 390 -22.12 13.64 -21.91
C LEU A 390 -21.17 12.53 -22.36
N GLY A 391 -21.09 11.44 -21.61
CA GLY A 391 -20.03 10.43 -21.70
C GLY A 391 -18.77 10.84 -20.92
N PHE A 392 -18.10 9.85 -20.34
CA PHE A 392 -16.94 10.07 -19.50
C PHE A 392 -15.67 10.31 -20.31
N ARG A 393 -14.89 11.33 -19.92
CA ARG A 393 -13.59 11.62 -20.53
C ARG A 393 -12.60 10.48 -20.26
N VAL A 394 -11.81 10.14 -21.27
CA VAL A 394 -10.68 9.20 -21.14
C VAL A 394 -9.31 9.90 -21.19
N THR A 395 -9.29 11.19 -21.52
CA THR A 395 -8.09 12.04 -21.52
C THR A 395 -8.27 13.24 -20.59
N GLY A 396 -7.15 13.86 -20.21
CA GLY A 396 -7.13 15.10 -19.43
C GLY A 396 -7.47 14.91 -17.96
N TRP A 397 -7.91 16.00 -17.31
CA TRP A 397 -8.24 16.00 -15.89
C TRP A 397 -9.63 15.45 -15.63
N ALA A 398 -9.73 14.47 -14.75
CA ALA A 398 -10.97 14.03 -14.16
C ALA A 398 -11.59 15.12 -13.28
N THR A 399 -12.91 15.25 -13.34
CA THR A 399 -13.69 16.11 -12.44
C THR A 399 -13.52 15.65 -11.00
N LYS A 400 -13.54 16.58 -10.03
CA LYS A 400 -13.42 16.20 -8.63
C LYS A 400 -14.76 15.64 -8.13
N SER A 401 -14.76 14.41 -7.63
CA SER A 401 -15.95 13.70 -7.14
C SER A 401 -16.37 14.15 -5.73
N ASN A 402 -15.41 14.56 -4.89
CA ASN A 402 -15.59 14.83 -3.45
C ASN A 402 -16.14 13.64 -2.63
N VAL A 403 -16.19 12.44 -3.21
CA VAL A 403 -16.62 11.19 -2.55
C VAL A 403 -15.41 10.37 -2.11
N PHE A 404 -14.37 10.33 -2.93
CA PHE A 404 -13.14 9.62 -2.59
C PHE A 404 -12.15 10.51 -1.83
N ASN A 405 -11.20 9.86 -1.15
CA ASN A 405 -10.16 10.57 -0.43
C ASN A 405 -9.33 11.46 -1.38
N PRO A 406 -8.85 12.62 -0.91
CA PRO A 406 -7.92 13.45 -1.67
C PRO A 406 -6.73 12.62 -2.12
N GLY A 407 -6.34 12.74 -3.39
CA GLY A 407 -5.16 12.08 -3.88
C GLY A 407 -4.79 12.53 -5.28
N PHE A 408 -3.51 12.79 -5.48
CA PHE A 408 -3.05 13.48 -6.67
C PHE A 408 -2.36 12.52 -7.64
N ARG A 409 -2.89 12.43 -8.86
CA ARG A 409 -2.24 11.81 -10.02
C ARG A 409 -2.17 12.85 -11.12
N ALA A 410 -0.98 13.41 -11.36
CA ALA A 410 -0.77 14.32 -12.49
C ALA A 410 -0.74 13.56 -13.82
N PRO A 411 -1.31 14.12 -14.89
CA PRO A 411 -1.06 13.63 -16.23
C PRO A 411 0.43 13.80 -16.55
N GLN A 412 1.01 12.79 -17.18
CA GLN A 412 2.42 12.74 -17.58
C GLN A 412 2.64 13.25 -19.01
N LEU A 413 1.57 13.38 -19.78
CA LEU A 413 1.57 13.83 -21.17
C LEU A 413 0.40 14.78 -21.40
N ASP A 414 0.61 15.83 -22.18
CA ASP A 414 -0.44 16.74 -22.58
C ASP A 414 -1.34 16.13 -23.68
N VAL A 415 -2.62 16.50 -23.70
CA VAL A 415 -3.60 15.89 -24.61
C VAL A 415 -3.33 16.32 -26.06
N GLU A 416 -2.98 17.58 -26.28
CA GLU A 416 -2.64 18.14 -27.58
C GLU A 416 -1.31 17.56 -28.09
N GLU A 417 -0.33 17.37 -27.20
CA GLU A 417 0.92 16.70 -27.54
C GLU A 417 0.66 15.26 -28.02
N LEU A 418 -0.18 14.48 -27.31
CA LEU A 418 -0.57 13.14 -27.76
C LEU A 418 -1.26 13.18 -29.12
N ARG A 419 -2.18 14.13 -29.33
CA ARG A 419 -2.91 14.30 -30.58
C ARG A 419 -1.98 14.58 -31.76
N SER A 420 -0.95 15.40 -31.59
CA SER A 420 0.05 15.65 -32.65
C SER A 420 0.91 14.44 -33.02
N ARG A 421 1.05 13.46 -32.10
CA ARG A 421 1.87 12.26 -32.29
C ARG A 421 1.06 11.06 -32.79
N SER A 422 -0.24 11.22 -32.96
CA SER A 422 -1.15 10.10 -33.14
C SER A 422 -0.84 9.29 -34.39
N GLN A 423 -0.53 9.95 -35.51
CA GLN A 423 -0.18 9.29 -36.78
C GLN A 423 1.08 8.44 -36.63
N SER A 424 2.14 9.00 -36.05
CA SER A 424 3.40 8.26 -35.83
C SER A 424 3.20 7.06 -34.90
N ILE A 425 2.37 7.20 -33.85
CA ILE A 425 2.05 6.09 -32.95
C ILE A 425 1.28 4.99 -33.69
N ARG A 426 0.30 5.34 -34.55
CA ARG A 426 -0.44 4.35 -35.36
C ARG A 426 0.47 3.58 -36.31
N GLN A 427 1.38 4.26 -37.01
CA GLN A 427 2.35 3.62 -37.91
C GLN A 427 3.25 2.61 -37.16
N LEU A 428 3.65 2.93 -35.93
CA LEU A 428 4.42 2.00 -35.09
C LEU A 428 3.56 0.81 -34.61
N LEU A 429 2.26 1.01 -34.41
CA LEU A 429 1.32 -0.03 -33.98
C LEU A 429 0.98 -1.02 -35.09
N GLU A 430 0.88 -0.56 -36.34
CA GLU A 430 0.50 -1.42 -37.47
C GLU A 430 1.41 -2.66 -37.58
N HIS A 431 2.72 -2.49 -37.39
CA HIS A 431 3.69 -3.58 -37.39
C HIS A 431 3.59 -4.54 -36.18
N LYS A 432 2.90 -4.12 -35.11
CA LYS A 432 2.71 -4.90 -33.89
C LYS A 432 1.38 -5.67 -33.87
N VAL A 433 0.37 -5.22 -34.61
CA VAL A 433 -0.93 -5.89 -34.69
C VAL A 433 -0.83 -7.04 -35.69
N LYS A 434 -0.40 -8.20 -35.20
CA LYS A 434 -0.26 -9.44 -35.97
C LYS A 434 -0.82 -10.61 -35.18
N SER A 435 -0.90 -11.77 -35.83
CA SER A 435 -1.29 -13.03 -35.17
C SER A 435 -0.52 -13.24 -33.87
N SER A 436 -1.22 -13.77 -32.86
CA SER A 436 -0.60 -14.17 -31.59
C SER A 436 0.28 -15.41 -31.72
N GLY A 437 0.23 -16.11 -32.85
CA GLY A 437 0.85 -17.43 -33.06
C GLY A 437 -0.04 -18.60 -32.62
N ASP A 438 -1.21 -18.31 -32.04
CA ASP A 438 -2.25 -19.28 -31.70
C ASP A 438 -3.53 -18.94 -32.47
N GLN A 439 -3.83 -19.76 -33.48
CA GLN A 439 -4.97 -19.55 -34.37
C GLN A 439 -6.31 -19.57 -33.61
N ALA A 440 -6.47 -20.48 -32.63
CA ALA A 440 -7.71 -20.59 -31.88
C ALA A 440 -7.94 -19.35 -30.99
N LEU A 441 -6.86 -18.81 -30.42
CA LEU A 441 -6.90 -17.57 -29.65
C LEU A 441 -7.27 -16.37 -30.54
N ASP A 442 -6.65 -16.25 -31.72
CA ASP A 442 -6.93 -15.16 -32.67
C ASP A 442 -8.37 -15.20 -33.18
N GLU A 443 -8.89 -16.40 -33.50
CA GLU A 443 -10.28 -16.61 -33.91
C GLU A 443 -11.28 -16.26 -32.80
N GLU A 444 -11.00 -16.62 -31.54
CA GLU A 444 -11.90 -16.31 -30.42
C GLU A 444 -11.85 -14.81 -30.05
N ILE A 445 -10.70 -14.14 -30.13
CA ILE A 445 -10.59 -12.68 -29.99
C ILE A 445 -11.43 -11.98 -31.05
N TRP A 446 -11.31 -12.42 -32.30
CA TRP A 446 -12.04 -11.86 -33.43
C TRP A 446 -13.55 -12.05 -33.27
N LYS A 447 -13.98 -13.27 -32.93
CA LYS A 447 -15.38 -13.61 -32.67
C LYS A 447 -16.00 -12.75 -31.57
N GLN A 448 -15.35 -12.63 -30.41
CA GLN A 448 -15.86 -11.79 -29.32
C GLN A 448 -15.88 -10.29 -29.69
N THR A 449 -14.95 -9.84 -30.55
CA THR A 449 -14.97 -8.46 -31.07
C THR A 449 -16.20 -8.23 -31.96
N LEU A 450 -16.54 -9.17 -32.85
CA LEU A 450 -17.77 -9.10 -33.65
C LEU A 450 -19.04 -9.23 -32.79
N GLU A 451 -19.00 -9.95 -31.67
CA GLU A 451 -20.11 -9.95 -30.70
C GLU A 451 -20.31 -8.57 -30.03
N GLU A 452 -19.22 -7.87 -29.70
CA GLU A 452 -19.30 -6.49 -29.18
C GLU A 452 -19.85 -5.49 -30.23
N GLU A 453 -19.56 -5.70 -31.52
CA GLU A 453 -20.14 -4.95 -32.65
C GLU A 453 -21.66 -5.19 -32.74
N LYS A 454 -22.10 -6.45 -32.73
CA LYS A 454 -23.53 -6.82 -32.71
C LYS A 454 -24.29 -6.24 -31.51
N CYS A 455 -23.62 -6.13 -30.36
CA CYS A 455 -24.17 -5.49 -29.16
C CYS A 455 -24.26 -3.95 -29.28
N GLY A 456 -23.71 -3.37 -30.35
CA GLY A 456 -23.69 -1.95 -30.61
C GLY A 456 -22.58 -1.19 -29.87
N TRP A 457 -21.65 -1.87 -29.22
CA TRP A 457 -20.53 -1.25 -28.50
C TRP A 457 -19.42 -0.80 -29.45
N LEU A 458 -19.26 -1.53 -30.54
CA LEU A 458 -18.31 -1.23 -31.60
C LEU A 458 -19.02 -0.84 -32.90
N ASP A 459 -18.29 -0.17 -33.77
CA ASP A 459 -18.67 0.19 -35.13
C ASP A 459 -17.51 -0.20 -36.06
N GLY A 460 -17.79 -0.94 -37.13
CA GLY A 460 -16.78 -1.45 -38.05
C GLY A 460 -17.09 -2.89 -38.49
N PRO A 461 -16.12 -3.63 -39.07
CA PRO A 461 -14.71 -3.25 -39.23
C PRO A 461 -14.49 -2.15 -40.27
N PHE A 462 -13.50 -1.30 -40.03
CA PHE A 462 -13.04 -0.26 -40.94
C PHE A 462 -11.56 -0.44 -41.33
N THR A 463 -11.21 0.12 -42.47
CA THR A 463 -9.83 0.40 -42.89
C THR A 463 -9.32 1.69 -42.24
N GLU A 464 -8.00 1.91 -42.24
CA GLU A 464 -7.43 3.16 -41.73
C GLU A 464 -7.93 4.38 -42.51
N GLN A 465 -8.08 4.24 -43.83
CA GLN A 465 -8.57 5.28 -44.73
C GLN A 465 -10.00 5.69 -44.40
N GLU A 466 -10.89 4.72 -44.14
CA GLU A 466 -12.26 4.99 -43.71
C GLU A 466 -12.32 5.69 -42.35
N MET A 467 -11.43 5.31 -41.42
CA MET A 467 -11.33 5.98 -40.11
C MET A 467 -10.83 7.43 -40.24
N SER A 468 -9.78 7.68 -41.02
CA SER A 468 -9.29 9.04 -41.29
C SER A 468 -10.33 9.89 -42.01
N ALA A 469 -11.08 9.31 -42.96
CA ALA A 469 -12.20 9.98 -43.61
C ALA A 469 -13.32 10.32 -42.63
N PHE A 470 -13.66 9.40 -41.71
CA PHE A 470 -14.66 9.63 -40.68
C PHE A 470 -14.30 10.79 -39.75
N PHE A 471 -13.05 10.86 -39.29
CA PHE A 471 -12.59 11.96 -38.42
C PHE A 471 -12.21 13.24 -39.19
N ALA A 472 -12.26 13.22 -40.53
CA ALA A 472 -11.76 14.27 -41.40
C ALA A 472 -10.34 14.74 -41.03
N SER A 473 -9.50 13.81 -40.55
CA SER A 473 -8.18 14.08 -40.01
C SER A 473 -7.38 12.79 -39.85
N ASP A 474 -6.05 12.87 -39.95
CA ASP A 474 -5.15 11.79 -39.54
C ASP A 474 -4.79 11.85 -38.04
N ASN A 475 -5.36 12.80 -37.28
CA ASN A 475 -5.03 13.02 -35.87
C ASN A 475 -5.92 12.20 -34.90
N TRP A 476 -6.09 10.90 -35.16
CA TRP A 476 -6.82 9.96 -34.31
C TRP A 476 -5.94 8.79 -33.84
N LEU A 477 -6.36 7.99 -32.86
CA LEU A 477 -5.62 6.85 -32.33
C LEU A 477 -6.53 5.63 -32.25
N ALA A 478 -5.92 4.46 -32.36
CA ALA A 478 -6.53 3.19 -32.02
C ALA A 478 -5.64 2.42 -31.05
N ASN A 479 -6.28 1.79 -30.07
CA ASN A 479 -5.63 0.99 -29.05
C ASN A 479 -5.62 -0.47 -29.49
N ARG A 480 -4.47 -1.13 -29.38
CA ARG A 480 -4.38 -2.55 -29.75
C ARG A 480 -5.23 -3.38 -28.82
N ARG A 481 -6.16 -4.15 -29.40
CA ARG A 481 -6.93 -5.14 -28.69
C ARG A 481 -6.19 -6.47 -28.67
N PHE A 482 -6.10 -7.08 -27.50
CA PHE A 482 -5.52 -8.41 -27.34
C PHE A 482 -6.29 -9.21 -26.27
N GLY A 483 -6.14 -10.53 -26.32
CA GLY A 483 -6.77 -11.45 -25.40
C GLY A 483 -5.79 -11.97 -24.34
N ILE A 484 -6.24 -12.07 -23.09
CA ILE A 484 -5.55 -12.85 -22.05
C ILE A 484 -6.46 -13.99 -21.61
N LEU A 485 -5.98 -15.22 -21.72
CA LEU A 485 -6.67 -16.39 -21.18
C LEU A 485 -6.43 -16.47 -19.66
N GLN A 486 -7.49 -16.28 -18.86
CA GLN A 486 -7.42 -16.35 -17.40
C GLN A 486 -8.42 -17.37 -16.87
N ASN A 487 -7.94 -18.49 -16.33
CA ASN A 487 -8.77 -19.60 -15.86
C ASN A 487 -9.78 -20.06 -16.94
N GLU A 488 -9.30 -20.32 -18.16
CA GLU A 488 -10.11 -20.76 -19.31
C GLU A 488 -11.11 -19.72 -19.84
N VAL A 489 -11.14 -18.50 -19.27
CA VAL A 489 -11.95 -17.39 -19.76
C VAL A 489 -11.05 -16.40 -20.48
N LEU A 490 -11.32 -16.17 -21.76
CA LEU A 490 -10.68 -15.11 -22.54
C LEU A 490 -11.18 -13.74 -22.07
N ARG A 491 -10.26 -12.84 -21.76
CA ARG A 491 -10.56 -11.43 -21.47
C ARG A 491 -9.96 -10.55 -22.56
N LEU A 492 -10.80 -9.78 -23.23
CA LEU A 492 -10.37 -8.74 -24.17
C LEU A 492 -9.86 -7.52 -23.39
N ILE A 493 -8.70 -7.01 -23.80
CA ILE A 493 -8.06 -5.83 -23.23
C ILE A 493 -7.72 -4.87 -24.36
N ASP A 494 -8.02 -3.59 -24.16
CA ASP A 494 -7.63 -2.50 -25.05
C ASP A 494 -6.41 -1.79 -24.43
N ASP A 495 -5.26 -1.79 -25.10
CA ASP A 495 -4.01 -1.28 -24.52
C ASP A 495 -3.87 0.25 -24.61
N TYR A 496 -4.52 0.96 -23.68
CA TYR A 496 -4.43 2.42 -23.55
C TYR A 496 -3.07 2.89 -22.98
N THR A 497 -2.21 1.97 -22.56
CA THR A 497 -0.86 2.29 -22.08
C THR A 497 0.13 2.32 -23.23
N GLU A 498 0.05 1.36 -24.16
CA GLU A 498 0.90 1.31 -25.35
C GLU A 498 0.75 2.56 -26.23
N THR A 499 -0.46 3.11 -26.33
CA THR A 499 -0.77 4.36 -27.05
C THR A 499 -0.56 5.64 -26.24
N LEU A 500 -0.06 5.54 -25.01
CA LEU A 500 0.13 6.66 -24.08
C LEU A 500 -1.13 7.43 -23.68
N VAL A 501 -2.35 6.96 -24.03
CA VAL A 501 -3.60 7.62 -23.64
C VAL A 501 -3.71 7.70 -22.11
N ASN A 502 -3.35 6.61 -21.41
CA ASN A 502 -3.30 6.57 -19.94
C ASN A 502 -2.32 7.58 -19.31
N ALA A 503 -1.32 8.05 -20.06
CA ALA A 503 -0.39 9.07 -19.60
C ALA A 503 -1.03 10.47 -19.60
N THR A 504 -2.07 10.69 -20.39
CA THR A 504 -2.78 11.99 -20.45
C THR A 504 -3.85 12.16 -19.38
N PHE A 505 -4.19 11.10 -18.65
CA PHE A 505 -5.23 11.13 -17.63
C PHE A 505 -4.69 11.57 -16.26
N GLY A 506 -5.29 12.61 -15.71
CA GLY A 506 -5.02 13.13 -14.37
C GLY A 506 -6.23 13.06 -13.45
N ALA A 507 -6.02 12.89 -12.14
CA ALA A 507 -7.10 12.91 -11.15
C ALA A 507 -6.64 13.56 -9.84
N ARG A 508 -7.58 14.21 -9.14
CA ARG A 508 -7.37 14.87 -7.83
C ARG A 508 -7.96 14.10 -6.65
N ASP A 509 -8.63 12.99 -6.95
CA ASP A 509 -9.17 12.06 -5.98
C ASP A 509 -8.55 10.67 -6.19
N LYS A 510 -8.26 9.97 -5.09
CA LYS A 510 -7.79 8.59 -5.14
C LYS A 510 -8.93 7.63 -4.85
N VAL A 511 -9.37 6.91 -5.89
CA VAL A 511 -10.34 5.81 -5.75
C VAL A 511 -9.78 4.79 -4.78
N LYS A 512 -10.41 4.68 -3.62
CA LYS A 512 -10.11 3.65 -2.63
C LYS A 512 -11.21 2.60 -2.68
N LEU A 513 -10.80 1.38 -2.94
CA LEU A 513 -11.72 0.25 -3.06
C LEU A 513 -11.78 -0.49 -1.72
N PRO A 514 -12.99 -0.70 -1.17
CA PRO A 514 -13.27 -1.62 -0.08
C PRO A 514 -12.62 -2.98 -0.31
N THR A 515 -11.85 -3.48 0.65
CA THR A 515 -11.35 -4.87 0.58
C THR A 515 -12.38 -5.83 1.18
N THR A 516 -12.09 -7.13 1.12
CA THR A 516 -12.84 -8.16 1.88
C THR A 516 -12.93 -7.86 3.37
N ASP A 517 -12.02 -7.03 3.90
CA ASP A 517 -12.04 -6.60 5.29
C ASP A 517 -13.24 -5.72 5.61
N GLU A 518 -13.77 -4.93 4.67
CA GLU A 518 -14.96 -4.11 4.92
C GLU A 518 -16.21 -4.97 5.13
N THR A 519 -16.40 -5.99 4.28
CA THR A 519 -17.46 -6.99 4.47
C THR A 519 -17.33 -7.73 5.80
N ALA A 520 -16.10 -8.09 6.19
CA ALA A 520 -15.84 -8.70 7.49
C ALA A 520 -16.16 -7.75 8.66
N MET A 521 -15.86 -6.46 8.51
CA MET A 521 -16.17 -5.46 9.53
C MET A 521 -17.67 -5.26 9.70
N ILE A 522 -18.46 -5.25 8.61
CA ILE A 522 -19.93 -5.24 8.68
C ILE A 522 -20.43 -6.41 9.52
N ALA A 523 -19.95 -7.63 9.24
CA ALA A 523 -20.33 -8.82 9.99
C ALA A 523 -19.91 -8.75 11.47
N LYS A 524 -18.67 -8.31 11.74
CA LYS A 524 -18.14 -8.19 13.10
C LYS A 524 -19.00 -7.24 13.92
N VAL A 525 -19.25 -6.03 13.41
CA VAL A 525 -20.07 -5.03 14.11
C VAL A 525 -21.50 -5.55 14.29
N LEU A 526 -22.12 -6.14 13.26
CA LEU A 526 -23.47 -6.72 13.40
C LEU A 526 -23.56 -7.76 14.53
N LEU A 527 -22.53 -8.60 14.68
CA LEU A 527 -22.48 -9.65 15.70
C LEU A 527 -22.09 -9.15 17.10
N SER A 528 -21.26 -8.10 17.21
CA SER A 528 -20.71 -7.60 18.48
C SER A 528 -21.41 -6.38 19.07
N SER A 529 -22.37 -5.77 18.36
CA SER A 529 -23.01 -4.49 18.77
C SER A 529 -23.99 -4.61 19.93
N VAL A 530 -24.16 -5.79 20.52
CA VAL A 530 -25.15 -6.03 21.58
C VAL A 530 -24.47 -6.71 22.76
N ASP A 531 -24.61 -6.10 23.93
CA ASP A 531 -24.05 -6.63 25.18
C ASP A 531 -24.92 -7.74 25.81
N GLU A 532 -24.44 -8.30 26.92
CA GLU A 532 -25.13 -9.35 27.68
C GLU A 532 -26.47 -8.90 28.30
N PHE A 533 -26.70 -7.59 28.40
CA PHE A 533 -27.92 -6.98 28.96
C PHE A 533 -28.91 -6.52 27.87
N GLY A 534 -28.63 -6.85 26.60
CA GLY A 534 -29.45 -6.46 25.46
C GLY A 534 -29.39 -4.97 25.11
N ASN A 535 -28.36 -4.24 25.55
CA ASN A 535 -28.09 -2.89 25.06
C ASN A 535 -27.38 -2.97 23.72
N VAL A 536 -27.85 -2.17 22.76
CA VAL A 536 -27.24 -1.99 21.45
C VAL A 536 -26.32 -0.78 21.52
N SER A 537 -25.08 -0.90 21.07
CA SER A 537 -24.12 0.20 20.94
C SER A 537 -23.37 0.12 19.62
N VAL A 538 -23.47 1.16 18.80
CA VAL A 538 -22.78 1.24 17.50
C VAL A 538 -22.09 2.59 17.35
N GLN A 539 -20.79 2.58 17.09
CA GLN A 539 -19.99 3.80 16.90
C GLN A 539 -19.99 4.24 15.42
N LEU A 540 -20.31 5.51 15.17
CA LEU A 540 -20.27 6.16 13.87
C LEU A 540 -18.86 6.69 13.53
N ALA A 541 -18.65 7.05 12.25
CA ALA A 541 -17.39 7.66 11.79
C ALA A 541 -17.09 9.04 12.36
N SER A 542 -18.13 9.78 12.72
CA SER A 542 -18.03 11.00 13.52
C SER A 542 -17.57 10.76 14.98
N GLY A 543 -17.48 9.50 15.44
CA GLY A 543 -17.18 9.16 16.83
C GLY A 543 -18.40 9.16 17.75
N VAL A 544 -19.57 9.55 17.26
CA VAL A 544 -20.85 9.47 17.98
C VAL A 544 -21.21 8.00 18.19
N ILE A 545 -21.68 7.66 19.40
CA ILE A 545 -22.16 6.32 19.73
C ILE A 545 -23.69 6.34 19.72
N LEU A 546 -24.29 5.51 18.88
CA LEU A 546 -25.73 5.25 18.90
C LEU A 546 -26.02 4.17 19.95
N SER A 547 -26.95 4.44 20.86
CA SER A 547 -27.32 3.52 21.93
C SER A 547 -28.82 3.27 21.97
N GLY A 548 -29.22 2.03 22.22
CA GLY A 548 -30.62 1.60 22.25
C GLY A 548 -30.81 0.25 22.92
N LYS A 549 -32.04 -0.26 22.93
CA LYS A 549 -32.35 -1.63 23.37
C LYS A 549 -32.60 -2.53 22.18
N ILE A 550 -32.16 -3.79 22.29
CA ILE A 550 -32.41 -4.78 21.25
C ILE A 550 -33.92 -5.02 21.10
N HIS A 551 -34.37 -5.16 19.85
CA HIS A 551 -35.76 -5.48 19.55
C HIS A 551 -36.13 -6.88 20.08
N PRO A 552 -37.34 -7.10 20.64
CA PRO A 552 -37.77 -8.39 21.18
C PRO A 552 -37.61 -9.58 20.23
N SER A 553 -37.85 -9.38 18.93
CA SER A 553 -37.71 -10.44 17.91
C SER A 553 -36.26 -10.89 17.68
N LEU A 554 -35.27 -10.19 18.24
CA LEU A 554 -33.84 -10.48 18.12
C LEU A 554 -33.21 -10.84 19.48
N MET A 555 -34.02 -10.97 20.54
CA MET A 555 -33.53 -11.45 21.84
C MET A 555 -33.01 -12.89 21.76
N ASP A 556 -33.59 -13.70 20.87
CA ASP A 556 -33.06 -15.03 20.57
C ASP A 556 -31.74 -14.90 19.80
N GLU A 557 -30.64 -15.31 20.45
CA GLU A 557 -29.31 -15.29 19.86
C GLU A 557 -29.22 -16.12 18.58
N SER A 558 -30.00 -17.20 18.46
CA SER A 558 -30.00 -18.05 17.27
C SER A 558 -30.53 -17.32 16.03
N VAL A 559 -31.48 -16.40 16.23
CA VAL A 559 -32.01 -15.54 15.16
C VAL A 559 -31.07 -14.37 14.90
N ARG A 560 -30.61 -13.69 15.96
CA ARG A 560 -29.72 -12.52 15.87
C ARG A 560 -28.38 -12.83 15.22
N ARG A 561 -27.83 -14.03 15.47
CA ARG A 561 -26.52 -14.45 14.95
C ARG A 561 -26.59 -15.29 13.68
N ALA A 562 -27.79 -15.58 13.16
CA ALA A 562 -27.98 -16.24 11.86
C ALA A 562 -27.67 -15.28 10.70
N VAL A 563 -26.39 -14.93 10.53
CA VAL A 563 -25.90 -14.07 9.45
C VAL A 563 -25.73 -14.89 8.17
N VAL A 564 -26.17 -14.33 7.05
CA VAL A 564 -26.00 -14.90 5.71
C VAL A 564 -25.45 -13.87 4.74
N GLY A 565 -24.81 -14.34 3.68
CA GLY A 565 -24.26 -13.46 2.65
C GLY A 565 -24.50 -13.94 1.22
N ARG A 566 -24.34 -13.01 0.28
CA ARG A 566 -24.28 -13.25 -1.18
C ARG A 566 -23.40 -12.18 -1.83
N THR A 567 -23.10 -12.35 -3.12
CA THR A 567 -22.43 -11.31 -3.92
C THR A 567 -23.25 -11.03 -5.17
N LEU A 568 -23.53 -9.77 -5.47
CA LEU A 568 -24.11 -9.36 -6.76
C LEU A 568 -23.01 -8.83 -7.67
N ASP A 569 -23.11 -9.15 -8.97
CA ASP A 569 -22.10 -8.81 -10.00
C ASP A 569 -22.75 -8.00 -11.12
N LEU A 570 -22.15 -6.88 -11.52
CA LEU A 570 -22.60 -6.12 -12.70
C LEU A 570 -22.08 -6.77 -13.99
N THR A 571 -22.97 -7.04 -14.93
CA THR A 571 -22.58 -7.65 -16.19
C THR A 571 -21.91 -6.63 -17.11
N LYS A 572 -20.70 -6.95 -17.59
CA LYS A 572 -19.95 -6.13 -18.56
C LYS A 572 -19.87 -4.66 -18.11
N ALA A 573 -19.51 -4.47 -16.84
CA ALA A 573 -19.49 -3.21 -16.10
C ALA A 573 -19.14 -1.95 -16.92
N TYR A 574 -17.92 -1.86 -17.46
CA TYR A 574 -17.46 -0.70 -18.25
C TYR A 574 -18.30 -0.46 -19.51
N ARG A 575 -18.85 -1.52 -20.12
CA ARG A 575 -19.67 -1.45 -21.33
C ARG A 575 -21.07 -0.88 -21.09
N GLN A 576 -21.44 -0.60 -19.84
CA GLN A 576 -22.70 0.05 -19.48
C GLN A 576 -22.61 1.59 -19.44
N LEU A 577 -21.41 2.15 -19.63
CA LEU A 577 -21.14 3.58 -19.56
C LEU A 577 -20.47 4.06 -20.85
N ALA A 578 -20.91 5.21 -21.35
CA ALA A 578 -20.40 5.79 -22.59
C ALA A 578 -19.08 6.54 -22.36
N ALA A 579 -18.18 6.46 -23.33
CA ALA A 579 -17.04 7.38 -23.42
C ALA A 579 -17.51 8.72 -24.01
N SER A 580 -16.83 9.80 -23.65
CA SER A 580 -17.14 11.16 -24.12
C SER A 580 -16.94 11.29 -25.62
N LEU A 581 -17.85 12.01 -26.28
CA LEU A 581 -17.72 12.33 -27.70
C LEU A 581 -16.45 13.13 -28.02
N PHE A 582 -15.97 13.93 -27.06
CA PHE A 582 -14.74 14.71 -27.19
C PHE A 582 -13.48 13.85 -27.33
N ASP A 583 -13.52 12.61 -26.84
CA ASP A 583 -12.38 11.69 -26.85
C ASP A 583 -12.54 10.56 -27.88
N GLN A 584 -13.53 10.63 -28.79
CA GLN A 584 -13.71 9.61 -29.85
C GLN A 584 -12.47 9.41 -30.72
N TRP A 585 -11.66 10.45 -30.86
CA TRP A 585 -10.40 10.37 -31.58
C TRP A 585 -9.41 9.39 -30.93
N VAL A 586 -9.49 9.06 -29.63
CA VAL A 586 -8.61 8.07 -28.96
C VAL A 586 -9.27 6.77 -28.54
N THR A 587 -10.60 6.69 -28.52
CA THR A 587 -11.26 5.50 -27.94
C THR A 587 -11.25 4.29 -28.85
N ASN A 588 -10.87 4.46 -30.12
CA ASN A 588 -10.91 3.42 -31.15
C ASN A 588 -10.00 2.24 -30.80
N ILE A 589 -10.25 1.10 -31.44
CA ILE A 589 -9.45 -0.11 -31.27
C ILE A 589 -8.94 -0.62 -32.62
N VAL A 590 -7.82 -1.31 -32.58
CA VAL A 590 -7.26 -2.05 -33.71
C VAL A 590 -7.04 -3.51 -33.29
N VAL A 591 -7.51 -4.43 -34.11
CA VAL A 591 -7.46 -5.88 -33.85
C VAL A 591 -6.95 -6.61 -35.08
N PHE A 592 -6.24 -7.72 -34.88
CA PHE A 592 -5.84 -8.59 -35.97
C PHE A 592 -7.06 -9.38 -36.47
N CYS A 593 -7.33 -9.32 -37.77
CA CYS A 593 -8.37 -10.11 -38.41
C CYS A 593 -7.76 -11.42 -38.96
N PRO A 594 -8.08 -12.60 -38.42
CA PRO A 594 -7.52 -13.87 -38.89
C PRO A 594 -7.96 -14.22 -40.32
N VAL A 595 -9.12 -13.71 -40.77
CA VAL A 595 -9.64 -13.96 -42.13
C VAL A 595 -8.89 -13.15 -43.18
N LEU A 596 -8.65 -11.86 -42.90
CA LEU A 596 -7.98 -10.95 -43.84
C LEU A 596 -6.47 -10.92 -43.66
N ASN A 597 -5.95 -11.59 -42.63
CA ASN A 597 -4.55 -11.59 -42.19
C ASN A 597 -3.95 -10.17 -42.10
N LYS A 598 -4.74 -9.22 -41.60
CA LYS A 598 -4.34 -7.81 -41.48
C LYS A 598 -5.00 -7.11 -40.29
N PRO A 599 -4.46 -5.98 -39.81
CA PRO A 599 -5.12 -5.12 -38.83
C PRO A 599 -6.42 -4.54 -39.39
N VAL A 600 -7.45 -4.49 -38.55
CA VAL A 600 -8.72 -3.81 -38.84
C VAL A 600 -9.15 -2.97 -37.64
N TYR A 601 -9.87 -1.88 -37.92
CA TYR A 601 -10.19 -0.86 -36.93
C TYR A 601 -11.67 -0.88 -36.56
N PHE A 602 -11.98 -0.49 -35.32
CA PHE A 602 -13.34 -0.26 -34.87
C PHE A 602 -13.43 1.01 -34.04
N ARG A 603 -14.51 1.77 -34.21
CA ARG A 603 -14.86 2.83 -33.26
C ARG A 603 -15.49 2.20 -32.03
N GLN A 604 -15.05 2.62 -30.85
CA GLN A 604 -15.61 2.17 -29.58
C GLN A 604 -16.41 3.28 -28.91
N ARG A 605 -17.66 2.98 -28.59
CA ARG A 605 -18.60 3.89 -27.93
C ARG A 605 -18.52 3.85 -26.38
N PRO A 606 -18.47 2.68 -25.73
CA PRO A 606 -18.41 2.64 -24.27
C PRO A 606 -17.00 2.79 -23.70
N LEU A 607 -16.92 2.92 -22.39
CA LEU A 607 -15.67 2.83 -21.65
C LEU A 607 -14.95 1.48 -21.89
N ALA A 608 -13.61 1.56 -21.94
CA ALA A 608 -12.72 0.45 -22.28
C ALA A 608 -12.15 -0.24 -21.04
N PHE A 609 -11.96 -1.56 -21.11
CA PHE A 609 -11.08 -2.27 -20.19
C PHE A 609 -9.62 -2.04 -20.61
N GLY A 610 -8.79 -1.53 -19.69
CA GLY A 610 -7.40 -1.12 -19.96
C GLY A 610 -7.15 0.39 -19.85
N SER A 611 -8.21 1.21 -19.86
CA SER A 611 -8.15 2.65 -19.58
C SER A 611 -8.21 2.94 -18.07
N CYS A 612 -7.25 3.74 -17.58
CA CYS A 612 -7.25 4.24 -16.20
C CYS A 612 -8.46 5.13 -15.91
N ALA A 613 -8.91 5.90 -16.91
CA ALA A 613 -10.06 6.78 -16.78
C ALA A 613 -11.37 6.00 -16.67
N SER A 614 -11.48 4.87 -17.37
CA SER A 614 -12.64 3.97 -17.26
C SER A 614 -12.79 3.43 -15.84
N VAL A 615 -11.68 2.98 -15.24
CA VAL A 615 -11.64 2.51 -13.84
C VAL A 615 -12.15 3.59 -12.90
N TRP A 616 -11.65 4.81 -13.06
CA TRP A 616 -12.00 5.92 -12.20
C TRP A 616 -13.49 6.30 -12.34
N SER A 617 -13.96 6.47 -13.57
CA SER A 617 -15.34 6.89 -13.89
C SER A 617 -16.39 5.85 -13.47
N PHE A 618 -16.11 4.57 -13.73
CA PHE A 618 -17.00 3.48 -13.33
C PHE A 618 -17.16 3.40 -11.81
N ASN A 619 -16.07 3.56 -11.05
CA ASN A 619 -16.13 3.48 -9.60
C ASN A 619 -16.95 4.61 -8.97
N ARG A 620 -17.09 5.77 -9.61
CA ARG A 620 -18.03 6.81 -9.16
C ARG A 620 -19.47 6.36 -9.27
N CYS A 621 -19.84 5.78 -10.41
CA CYS A 621 -21.17 5.20 -10.61
C CYS A 621 -21.44 4.07 -9.61
N SER A 622 -20.46 3.17 -9.45
CA SER A 622 -20.62 2.02 -8.56
C SER A 622 -20.75 2.43 -7.09
N ARG A 623 -19.92 3.39 -6.64
CA ARG A 623 -20.02 3.95 -5.29
C ARG A 623 -21.33 4.68 -5.06
N ALA A 624 -21.87 5.37 -6.06
CA ALA A 624 -23.16 6.05 -5.98
C ALA A 624 -24.32 5.05 -5.81
N ILE A 625 -24.33 3.95 -6.57
CA ILE A 625 -25.35 2.89 -6.41
C ILE A 625 -25.27 2.25 -5.02
N TRP A 626 -24.05 1.96 -4.56
CA TRP A 626 -23.83 1.45 -3.20
C TRP A 626 -24.44 2.40 -2.15
N ALA A 627 -24.17 3.71 -2.26
CA ALA A 627 -24.69 4.72 -1.34
C ALA A 627 -26.22 4.77 -1.32
N LEU A 628 -26.87 4.65 -2.49
CA LEU A 628 -28.34 4.55 -2.56
C LEU A 628 -28.85 3.31 -1.81
N GLY A 629 -28.22 2.15 -1.99
CA GLY A 629 -28.60 0.92 -1.28
C GLY A 629 -28.47 1.05 0.24
N VAL A 630 -27.41 1.71 0.72
CA VAL A 630 -27.18 1.94 2.15
C VAL A 630 -28.18 2.96 2.70
N HIS A 631 -28.23 4.17 2.14
CA HIS A 631 -28.93 5.30 2.77
C HIS A 631 -30.44 5.31 2.52
N ILE A 632 -30.92 4.72 1.41
CA ILE A 632 -32.36 4.66 1.10
C ILE A 632 -32.97 3.36 1.61
N PHE A 633 -32.27 2.24 1.38
CA PHE A 633 -32.82 0.89 1.57
C PHE A 633 -32.22 0.13 2.76
N GLN A 634 -31.26 0.72 3.47
CA GLN A 634 -30.60 0.10 4.63
C GLN A 634 -30.05 -1.30 4.30
N LEU A 635 -29.38 -1.43 3.14
CA LEU A 635 -28.69 -2.65 2.75
C LEU A 635 -27.32 -2.73 3.40
N LEU A 636 -26.99 -3.87 3.99
CA LEU A 636 -25.69 -4.12 4.62
C LEU A 636 -24.72 -4.72 3.61
N TRP A 637 -24.26 -3.89 2.68
CA TRP A 637 -23.38 -4.33 1.59
C TRP A 637 -22.11 -3.49 1.46
N SER A 638 -21.10 -4.04 0.80
CA SER A 638 -19.89 -3.34 0.39
C SER A 638 -19.82 -3.25 -1.13
N ASN A 639 -18.87 -2.47 -1.66
CA ASN A 639 -18.72 -2.25 -3.09
C ASN A 639 -17.25 -2.37 -3.52
N PHE A 640 -16.95 -3.32 -4.39
CA PHE A 640 -15.62 -3.46 -5.00
C PHE A 640 -15.76 -3.56 -6.51
N PHE A 641 -15.51 -2.45 -7.22
CA PHE A 641 -15.81 -2.34 -8.64
C PHE A 641 -17.26 -2.76 -8.93
N ASP A 642 -17.44 -3.86 -9.65
CA ASP A 642 -18.72 -4.44 -10.08
C ASP A 642 -19.31 -5.46 -9.10
N ASP A 643 -18.52 -5.89 -8.10
CA ASP A 643 -18.96 -6.79 -7.05
C ASP A 643 -19.61 -6.02 -5.87
N TYR A 644 -20.77 -6.49 -5.43
CA TYR A 644 -21.50 -6.01 -4.25
C TYR A 644 -21.71 -7.16 -3.26
N PRO A 645 -20.72 -7.46 -2.39
CA PRO A 645 -20.90 -8.38 -1.29
C PRO A 645 -21.96 -7.85 -0.33
N HIS A 646 -22.97 -8.65 -0.04
CA HIS A 646 -24.16 -8.26 0.70
C HIS A 646 -24.39 -9.24 1.84
N LEU A 647 -24.51 -8.73 3.05
CA LEU A 647 -24.81 -9.48 4.26
C LEU A 647 -26.21 -9.11 4.77
N ASP A 648 -26.86 -10.00 5.48
CA ASP A 648 -28.03 -9.68 6.32
C ASP A 648 -28.29 -10.82 7.32
N LEU A 649 -29.31 -10.67 8.16
CA LEU A 649 -29.85 -11.78 8.93
C LEU A 649 -30.65 -12.73 8.02
N GLN A 650 -30.62 -14.02 8.34
CA GLN A 650 -31.32 -15.08 7.59
C GLN A 650 -32.81 -14.74 7.37
N VAL A 651 -33.45 -14.17 8.39
CA VAL A 651 -34.86 -13.75 8.35
C VAL A 651 -35.14 -12.63 7.35
N LEU A 652 -34.14 -11.80 7.01
CA LEU A 652 -34.26 -10.71 6.03
C LEU A 652 -33.78 -11.07 4.63
N SER A 653 -33.14 -12.23 4.45
CA SER A 653 -32.51 -12.66 3.18
C SER A 653 -33.37 -12.43 1.93
N ILE A 654 -34.68 -12.71 1.98
CA ILE A 654 -35.60 -12.50 0.87
C ILE A 654 -35.81 -11.00 0.60
N SER A 655 -36.12 -10.22 1.63
CA SER A 655 -36.31 -8.76 1.53
C SER A 655 -35.07 -8.09 0.95
N SER A 656 -33.89 -8.43 1.47
CA SER A 656 -32.61 -7.84 1.05
C SER A 656 -32.28 -8.21 -0.38
N ARG A 657 -32.52 -9.46 -0.79
CA ARG A 657 -32.35 -9.91 -2.18
C ARG A 657 -33.23 -9.11 -3.12
N LEU A 658 -34.54 -9.08 -2.86
CA LEU A 658 -35.49 -8.39 -3.72
C LEU A 658 -35.18 -6.90 -3.83
N THR A 659 -34.83 -6.26 -2.71
CA THR A 659 -34.50 -4.83 -2.66
C THR A 659 -33.23 -4.50 -3.44
N SER A 660 -32.16 -5.29 -3.29
CA SER A 660 -30.90 -5.07 -4.01
C SER A 660 -31.04 -5.29 -5.52
N THR A 661 -31.76 -6.34 -5.95
CA THR A 661 -32.08 -6.57 -7.36
C THR A 661 -32.96 -5.46 -7.92
N PHE A 662 -34.01 -5.08 -7.17
CA PHE A 662 -34.90 -3.98 -7.52
C PHE A 662 -34.13 -2.68 -7.77
N LEU A 663 -33.17 -2.31 -6.92
CA LEU A 663 -32.39 -1.08 -7.10
C LEU A 663 -31.66 -1.06 -8.45
N PHE A 664 -31.03 -2.17 -8.83
CA PHE A 664 -30.37 -2.28 -10.14
C PHE A 664 -31.38 -2.17 -11.29
N ASP A 665 -32.50 -2.89 -11.22
CA ASP A 665 -33.54 -2.90 -12.26
C ASP A 665 -34.26 -1.56 -12.38
N LEU A 666 -34.49 -0.88 -11.25
CA LEU A 666 -35.11 0.43 -11.18
C LEU A 666 -34.29 1.46 -11.97
N LEU A 667 -32.97 1.43 -11.80
CA LEU A 667 -32.03 2.37 -12.42
C LEU A 667 -31.55 1.93 -13.81
N GLY A 668 -31.85 0.70 -14.24
CA GLY A 668 -31.43 0.14 -15.52
C GLY A 668 -29.98 -0.40 -15.53
N TRP A 669 -29.45 -0.81 -14.37
CA TRP A 669 -28.14 -1.48 -14.27
C TRP A 669 -28.26 -2.97 -14.53
N ARG A 670 -27.54 -3.45 -15.56
CA ARG A 670 -27.51 -4.86 -15.91
C ARG A 670 -26.62 -5.59 -14.91
N HIS A 671 -27.22 -6.50 -14.16
CA HIS A 671 -26.54 -7.36 -13.21
C HIS A 671 -26.62 -8.83 -13.69
N SER A 672 -25.73 -9.69 -13.18
CA SER A 672 -25.72 -11.09 -13.57
C SER A 672 -26.93 -11.82 -13.02
N VAL A 673 -27.70 -12.45 -13.90
CA VAL A 673 -28.87 -13.29 -13.57
C VAL A 673 -28.58 -14.78 -13.74
N ALA A 674 -27.38 -15.15 -14.19
CA ALA A 674 -27.00 -16.54 -14.37
C ALA A 674 -26.96 -17.25 -13.01
N GLU A 675 -27.52 -18.46 -12.91
CA GLU A 675 -27.69 -19.19 -11.64
C GLU A 675 -26.38 -19.35 -10.85
N HIS A 676 -25.26 -19.60 -11.54
CA HIS A 676 -23.94 -19.75 -10.92
C HIS A 676 -23.30 -18.43 -10.43
N LYS A 677 -23.90 -17.28 -10.74
CA LYS A 677 -23.45 -15.93 -10.33
C LYS A 677 -24.46 -15.20 -9.44
N CYS A 678 -25.75 -15.43 -9.65
CA CYS A 678 -26.84 -14.84 -8.86
C CYS A 678 -27.29 -15.78 -7.73
N LEU A 679 -26.33 -16.22 -6.92
CA LEU A 679 -26.60 -17.16 -5.83
C LEU A 679 -27.52 -16.54 -4.77
N ALA A 680 -28.32 -17.38 -4.12
CA ALA A 680 -29.11 -16.98 -2.96
C ALA A 680 -28.20 -16.62 -1.77
N PHE A 681 -28.80 -16.04 -0.72
CA PHE A 681 -28.10 -15.86 0.55
C PHE A 681 -27.80 -17.22 1.17
N ASP A 682 -26.57 -17.39 1.67
CA ASP A 682 -26.10 -18.63 2.29
C ASP A 682 -25.22 -18.29 3.51
N PRO A 683 -25.23 -19.12 4.58
CA PRO A 683 -24.26 -19.01 5.67
C PRO A 683 -22.80 -19.11 5.19
N VAL A 684 -22.56 -19.74 4.04
CA VAL A 684 -21.24 -19.84 3.39
C VAL A 684 -21.29 -19.27 1.99
N PHE A 685 -20.68 -18.10 1.79
CA PHE A 685 -20.70 -17.43 0.48
C PHE A 685 -19.30 -17.00 0.04
N THR A 686 -19.15 -16.78 -1.27
CA THR A 686 -17.89 -16.31 -1.86
C THR A 686 -18.02 -14.86 -2.31
N ALA A 687 -17.10 -14.01 -1.87
CA ALA A 687 -16.96 -12.62 -2.30
C ALA A 687 -15.50 -12.30 -2.57
N LEU A 688 -15.21 -11.60 -3.67
CA LEU A 688 -13.85 -11.14 -4.01
C LEU A 688 -12.78 -12.24 -4.00
N ARG A 689 -13.19 -13.48 -4.34
CA ARG A 689 -12.40 -14.72 -4.33
C ARG A 689 -12.01 -15.26 -2.93
N VAL A 690 -12.69 -14.78 -1.88
CA VAL A 690 -12.61 -15.24 -0.49
C VAL A 690 -13.94 -15.89 -0.10
N GLN A 691 -13.88 -16.92 0.74
CA GLN A 691 -15.05 -17.59 1.31
C GLN A 691 -15.28 -17.09 2.74
N PHE A 692 -16.50 -16.65 3.02
CA PHE A 692 -16.97 -16.34 4.37
C PHE A 692 -17.83 -17.49 4.85
N ASP A 693 -17.64 -17.93 6.09
CA ASP A 693 -18.39 -19.00 6.74
C ASP A 693 -18.92 -18.52 8.10
N PHE A 694 -20.23 -18.33 8.17
CA PHE A 694 -20.97 -17.87 9.34
C PHE A 694 -21.62 -19.01 10.14
N LYS A 695 -21.33 -20.29 9.84
CA LYS A 695 -21.93 -21.41 10.58
C LYS A 695 -21.64 -21.36 12.09
N GLN A 696 -20.47 -20.84 12.47
CA GLN A 696 -20.05 -20.67 13.87
C GLN A 696 -20.61 -19.41 14.52
N ALA A 697 -21.29 -18.54 13.77
CA ALA A 697 -21.83 -17.29 14.31
C ALA A 697 -22.94 -17.61 15.32
N VAL A 698 -23.83 -18.54 14.99
CA VAL A 698 -24.95 -18.97 15.84
C VAL A 698 -24.46 -19.59 17.16
N SER A 699 -23.47 -20.48 17.11
CA SER A 699 -23.01 -21.25 18.28
C SER A 699 -21.96 -20.54 19.13
N GLY A 700 -21.19 -19.61 18.56
CA GLY A 700 -20.02 -19.03 19.25
C GLY A 700 -19.71 -17.58 18.90
N GLY A 701 -20.61 -16.84 18.24
CA GLY A 701 -20.42 -15.41 17.94
C GLY A 701 -19.18 -15.12 17.10
N SER A 702 -18.74 -16.07 16.28
CA SER A 702 -17.54 -15.94 15.46
C SER A 702 -17.77 -16.44 14.03
N PHE A 703 -16.97 -15.97 13.09
CA PHE A 703 -17.07 -16.39 11.69
C PHE A 703 -15.69 -16.57 11.07
N ALA A 704 -15.60 -17.45 10.08
CA ALA A 704 -14.36 -17.78 9.41
C ALA A 704 -14.26 -17.09 8.05
N ILE A 705 -13.07 -16.61 7.73
CA ILE A 705 -12.71 -16.05 6.43
C ILE A 705 -11.59 -16.93 5.88
N GLY A 706 -11.83 -17.59 4.75
CA GLY A 706 -10.91 -18.56 4.19
C GLY A 706 -10.72 -18.42 2.68
N ASN A 707 -9.74 -19.13 2.16
CA ASN A 707 -9.55 -19.22 0.71
C ASN A 707 -10.54 -20.23 0.11
N LYS A 708 -11.01 -19.96 -1.12
CA LYS A 708 -11.82 -20.93 -1.86
C LYS A 708 -11.06 -22.27 -1.99
N PRO A 709 -11.65 -23.43 -1.61
CA PRO A 709 -10.94 -24.72 -1.59
C PRO A 709 -10.25 -25.08 -2.92
N GLY A 710 -10.93 -24.86 -4.05
CA GLY A 710 -10.36 -25.13 -5.37
C GLY A 710 -9.10 -24.31 -5.71
N ARG A 711 -8.83 -23.20 -5.01
CA ARG A 711 -7.62 -22.41 -5.21
C ARG A 711 -6.40 -22.99 -4.51
N VAL A 712 -6.59 -23.59 -3.34
CA VAL A 712 -5.52 -24.30 -2.61
C VAL A 712 -5.08 -25.50 -3.45
N GLN A 713 -6.04 -26.28 -3.97
CA GLN A 713 -5.73 -27.42 -4.83
C GLN A 713 -4.96 -27.00 -6.10
N LYS A 714 -5.44 -25.97 -6.82
CA LYS A 714 -4.74 -25.45 -8.00
C LYS A 714 -3.32 -24.94 -7.72
N LEU A 715 -3.07 -24.45 -6.50
CA LEU A 715 -1.72 -24.03 -6.11
C LEU A 715 -0.83 -25.24 -5.85
N ILE A 716 -1.32 -26.25 -5.12
CA ILE A 716 -0.62 -27.50 -4.86
C ILE A 716 -0.20 -28.14 -6.18
N THR A 717 -1.15 -28.32 -7.11
CA THR A 717 -0.88 -28.92 -8.42
C THR A 717 0.18 -28.14 -9.21
N SER A 718 0.11 -26.80 -9.25
CA SER A 718 1.17 -26.00 -9.91
C SER A 718 2.55 -26.15 -9.27
N MET A 719 2.63 -26.37 -7.96
CA MET A 719 3.92 -26.61 -7.28
C MET A 719 4.44 -28.03 -7.54
N GLU A 720 3.55 -29.02 -7.58
CA GLU A 720 3.87 -30.42 -7.93
C GLU A 720 4.40 -30.54 -9.36
N GLU A 721 3.80 -29.84 -10.33
CA GLU A 721 4.25 -29.79 -11.73
C GLU A 721 5.68 -29.22 -11.87
N ILE A 722 6.00 -28.19 -11.09
CA ILE A 722 7.35 -27.59 -11.06
C ILE A 722 8.37 -28.54 -10.43
N LEU A 723 8.00 -29.23 -9.34
CA LEU A 723 8.87 -30.22 -8.72
C LEU A 723 9.11 -31.42 -9.66
N ALA A 724 8.07 -31.88 -10.35
CA ALA A 724 8.15 -32.99 -11.31
C ALA A 724 9.04 -32.65 -12.52
N SER A 725 8.90 -31.43 -13.06
CA SER A 725 9.72 -30.97 -14.18
C SER A 725 11.13 -30.53 -13.78
N SER A 726 11.40 -30.37 -12.48
CA SER A 726 12.63 -29.77 -11.91
C SER A 726 12.98 -28.41 -12.53
N ARG A 727 11.98 -27.71 -13.09
CA ARG A 727 12.15 -26.44 -13.80
C ARG A 727 11.11 -25.41 -13.35
N CYS A 728 11.56 -24.18 -13.12
CA CYS A 728 10.71 -23.07 -12.73
C CYS A 728 11.14 -21.78 -13.44
N THR A 729 10.27 -21.24 -14.29
CA THR A 729 10.46 -19.96 -14.96
C THR A 729 10.15 -18.79 -14.02
N SER A 730 10.66 -17.60 -14.36
CA SER A 730 10.35 -16.36 -13.62
C SER A 730 8.84 -16.04 -13.63
N SER A 731 8.15 -16.34 -14.73
CA SER A 731 6.69 -16.18 -14.86
C SER A 731 5.92 -17.12 -13.94
N GLU A 732 6.28 -18.40 -13.92
CA GLU A 732 5.65 -19.40 -13.03
C GLU A 732 5.89 -19.06 -11.55
N ALA A 733 7.13 -18.68 -11.19
CA ALA A 733 7.44 -18.24 -9.84
C ALA A 733 6.66 -16.98 -9.44
N SER A 734 6.51 -16.01 -10.36
CA SER A 734 5.69 -14.81 -10.14
C SER A 734 4.21 -15.16 -9.94
N ALA A 735 3.69 -16.11 -10.72
CA ALA A 735 2.31 -16.60 -10.59
C ALA A 735 2.07 -17.32 -9.26
N ILE A 736 2.98 -18.22 -8.85
CA ILE A 736 2.92 -18.91 -7.55
C ILE A 736 3.02 -17.91 -6.41
N ARG A 737 3.98 -16.97 -6.49
CA ARG A 737 4.12 -15.89 -5.51
C ARG A 737 2.82 -15.12 -5.35
N GLY A 738 2.18 -14.71 -6.44
CA GLY A 738 0.90 -13.99 -6.41
C GLY A 738 -0.22 -14.81 -5.79
N LYS A 739 -0.31 -16.11 -6.11
CA LYS A 739 -1.29 -17.03 -5.50
C LYS A 739 -1.05 -17.21 -4.00
N LEU A 740 0.21 -17.36 -3.57
CA LEU A 740 0.61 -17.52 -2.16
C LEU A 740 0.33 -16.27 -1.34
N VAL A 741 0.71 -15.08 -1.82
CA VAL A 741 0.40 -13.80 -1.15
C VAL A 741 -1.10 -13.66 -0.92
N TYR A 742 -1.88 -14.07 -1.91
CA TYR A 742 -3.33 -14.03 -1.81
C TYR A 742 -3.86 -15.04 -0.77
N ILE A 743 -3.37 -16.29 -0.78
CA ILE A 743 -3.79 -17.31 0.20
C ILE A 743 -3.46 -16.88 1.63
N GLU A 744 -2.24 -16.42 1.84
CA GLU A 744 -1.79 -15.88 3.12
C GLU A 744 -2.66 -14.72 3.63
N SER A 745 -3.13 -13.87 2.71
CA SER A 745 -3.89 -12.68 3.10
C SER A 745 -5.21 -13.02 3.79
N ASN A 746 -5.72 -14.25 3.62
CA ASN A 746 -6.99 -14.75 4.15
C ASN A 746 -6.81 -15.98 5.07
N ALA A 747 -5.57 -16.24 5.51
CA ALA A 747 -5.21 -17.39 6.32
C ALA A 747 -5.04 -17.01 7.80
N PHE A 748 -5.27 -17.97 8.69
CA PHE A 748 -4.80 -17.88 10.07
C PHE A 748 -3.31 -18.28 10.15
N GLY A 749 -2.49 -17.44 10.77
CA GLY A 749 -1.04 -17.67 10.92
C GLY A 749 -0.19 -17.16 9.74
N ARG A 750 1.14 -17.40 9.82
CA ARG A 750 2.15 -16.86 8.88
C ARG A 750 2.85 -17.94 8.06
N LEU A 751 2.15 -19.05 7.85
CA LEU A 751 2.73 -20.30 7.35
C LEU A 751 3.36 -20.15 5.95
N GLY A 752 2.73 -19.46 5.00
CA GLY A 752 3.27 -19.34 3.63
C GLY A 752 4.54 -18.51 3.46
N ARG A 753 4.96 -17.72 4.46
CA ARG A 753 6.01 -16.68 4.30
C ARG A 753 7.42 -17.22 4.21
N PHE A 754 7.66 -18.39 4.77
CA PHE A 754 8.96 -19.06 4.67
C PHE A 754 9.33 -19.34 3.21
N ALA A 755 8.39 -19.89 2.44
CA ALA A 755 8.61 -20.23 1.04
C ALA A 755 8.59 -19.02 0.08
N MET A 756 8.03 -17.89 0.53
CA MET A 756 7.92 -16.68 -0.28
C MET A 756 9.27 -16.10 -0.69
N GLY A 757 10.32 -16.26 0.11
CA GLY A 757 11.67 -15.74 -0.19
C GLY A 757 12.30 -16.38 -1.43
N PRO A 758 12.55 -17.71 -1.42
CA PRO A 758 13.10 -18.42 -2.58
C PRO A 758 12.25 -18.25 -3.86
N ILE A 759 10.93 -18.25 -3.71
CA ILE A 759 9.99 -18.03 -4.84
C ILE A 759 10.10 -16.58 -5.35
N ALA A 760 10.21 -15.58 -4.47
CA ALA A 760 10.39 -14.19 -4.86
C ALA A 760 11.72 -13.96 -5.56
N GLN A 761 12.81 -14.56 -5.08
CA GLN A 761 14.11 -14.49 -5.73
C GLN A 761 14.05 -15.07 -7.15
N ARG A 762 13.37 -16.21 -7.33
CA ARG A 762 13.15 -16.78 -8.67
C ARG A 762 12.29 -15.88 -9.57
N SER A 763 11.27 -15.22 -9.02
CA SER A 763 10.40 -14.28 -9.78
C SER A 763 11.12 -13.02 -10.27
N LEU A 764 12.25 -12.67 -9.66
CA LEU A 764 13.04 -11.48 -10.00
C LEU A 764 14.24 -11.80 -10.90
N ALA A 765 14.49 -13.09 -11.20
CA ALA A 765 15.57 -13.49 -12.09
C ALA A 765 15.27 -13.01 -13.52
N LEU A 766 16.15 -12.14 -14.06
CA LEU A 766 16.07 -11.61 -15.42
C LEU A 766 16.66 -12.64 -16.41
N GLY A 767 15.88 -13.01 -17.43
CA GLY A 767 16.33 -13.62 -18.68
C GLY A 767 17.07 -14.97 -18.58
N GLY A 768 16.45 -16.05 -19.08
CA GLY A 768 17.10 -17.27 -19.61
C GLY A 768 18.08 -18.06 -18.73
N SER A 769 18.41 -17.59 -17.54
CA SER A 769 19.44 -18.18 -16.68
C SER A 769 18.83 -19.35 -15.92
N ALA A 770 19.29 -20.57 -16.27
CA ALA A 770 18.97 -21.88 -15.69
C ALA A 770 17.59 -21.99 -15.04
N SER A 771 16.64 -22.55 -15.80
CA SER A 771 15.30 -22.90 -15.31
C SER A 771 15.33 -23.97 -14.21
N SER A 772 16.47 -24.61 -13.92
CA SER A 772 16.58 -25.62 -12.87
C SER A 772 16.26 -25.06 -11.48
N ILE A 773 15.48 -25.81 -10.71
CA ILE A 773 15.21 -25.50 -9.31
C ILE A 773 16.49 -25.73 -8.47
N GLY A 774 16.83 -24.78 -7.60
CA GLY A 774 17.90 -24.93 -6.62
C GLY A 774 17.38 -25.59 -5.33
N PRO A 775 18.28 -26.06 -4.43
CA PRO A 775 17.90 -26.75 -3.20
C PRO A 775 16.96 -25.93 -2.30
N ASP A 776 17.19 -24.62 -2.20
CA ASP A 776 16.34 -23.71 -1.42
C ASP A 776 14.91 -23.61 -1.98
N LEU A 777 14.76 -23.62 -3.31
CA LEU A 777 13.45 -23.54 -3.96
C LEU A 777 12.72 -24.89 -3.90
N ASP A 778 13.43 -26.00 -4.11
CA ASP A 778 12.86 -27.35 -3.95
C ASP A 778 12.34 -27.57 -2.52
N SER A 779 13.16 -27.24 -1.51
CA SER A 779 12.78 -27.34 -0.09
C SER A 779 11.58 -26.46 0.23
N ALA A 780 11.57 -25.21 -0.24
CA ALA A 780 10.45 -24.30 -0.07
C ALA A 780 9.15 -24.82 -0.70
N LEU A 781 9.20 -25.36 -1.91
CA LEU A 781 8.03 -25.91 -2.60
C LEU A 781 7.48 -27.16 -1.91
N ARG A 782 8.35 -28.11 -1.50
CA ARG A 782 7.95 -29.32 -0.76
C ARG A 782 7.33 -28.98 0.60
N TRP A 783 7.93 -28.01 1.28
CA TRP A 783 7.40 -27.53 2.54
C TRP A 783 6.02 -26.88 2.34
N MET A 784 5.83 -26.06 1.29
CA MET A 784 4.52 -25.50 0.98
C MET A 784 3.48 -26.57 0.64
N ILE A 785 3.81 -27.57 -0.18
CA ILE A 785 2.87 -28.64 -0.53
C ILE A 785 2.40 -29.38 0.73
N SER A 786 3.32 -29.70 1.63
CA SER A 786 3.00 -30.42 2.87
C SER A 786 2.19 -29.60 3.89
N HIS A 787 2.27 -28.26 3.85
CA HIS A 787 1.67 -27.42 4.89
C HIS A 787 0.56 -26.48 4.40
N VAL A 788 0.45 -26.18 3.11
CA VAL A 788 -0.58 -25.25 2.57
C VAL A 788 -1.99 -25.78 2.77
N GLY A 789 -2.17 -27.11 2.76
CA GLY A 789 -3.45 -27.77 3.09
C GLY A 789 -3.82 -27.68 4.57
N CYS A 790 -2.85 -27.46 5.46
CA CYS A 790 -3.05 -27.27 6.89
C CYS A 790 -3.39 -25.83 7.27
N ILE A 791 -3.39 -24.91 6.30
CA ILE A 791 -3.74 -23.50 6.56
C ILE A 791 -5.20 -23.41 6.97
N LYS A 792 -5.43 -23.02 8.22
CA LYS A 792 -6.78 -22.81 8.75
C LYS A 792 -7.33 -21.46 8.27
N PRO A 793 -8.65 -21.36 8.00
CA PRO A 793 -9.32 -20.09 7.80
C PRO A 793 -9.08 -19.14 8.97
N ARG A 794 -9.02 -17.84 8.68
CA ARG A 794 -8.95 -16.77 9.67
C ARG A 794 -10.26 -16.70 10.45
N LEU A 795 -10.24 -17.01 11.74
CA LEU A 795 -11.39 -16.85 12.62
C LEU A 795 -11.48 -15.40 13.14
N VAL A 796 -12.62 -14.76 12.93
CA VAL A 796 -12.93 -13.44 13.48
C VAL A 796 -13.93 -13.64 14.62
N SER A 797 -13.49 -13.35 15.84
CA SER A 797 -14.37 -13.32 17.00
C SER A 797 -15.13 -11.99 17.02
N ALA A 798 -16.44 -12.07 17.26
CA ALA A 798 -17.31 -10.91 17.46
C ALA A 798 -17.88 -10.89 18.89
N SER A 799 -17.07 -11.28 19.87
CA SER A 799 -17.38 -11.07 21.29
C SER A 799 -17.57 -9.58 21.57
N SER A 800 -18.64 -9.23 22.28
CA SER A 800 -18.86 -7.88 22.83
C SER A 800 -17.95 -7.60 24.03
N VAL A 801 -17.36 -8.63 24.63
CA VAL A 801 -16.39 -8.51 25.74
C VAL A 801 -14.99 -8.43 25.16
N VAL A 802 -14.36 -7.26 25.34
CA VAL A 802 -12.95 -7.04 25.00
C VAL A 802 -12.09 -7.65 26.10
N GLU A 803 -11.48 -8.80 25.83
CA GLU A 803 -10.52 -9.40 26.76
C GLU A 803 -9.22 -8.57 26.80
N PRO A 804 -8.64 -8.33 27.99
CA PRO A 804 -7.34 -7.69 28.07
C PRO A 804 -6.28 -8.57 27.40
N PRO A 805 -5.41 -8.00 26.55
CA PRO A 805 -4.40 -8.78 25.86
C PRO A 805 -3.36 -9.31 26.84
N LEU A 806 -2.83 -10.49 26.53
CA LEU A 806 -1.60 -11.00 27.15
C LEU A 806 -0.43 -10.14 26.69
N LEU A 807 0.37 -9.62 27.62
CA LEU A 807 1.54 -8.82 27.29
C LEU A 807 2.79 -9.70 27.40
N LEU A 808 3.56 -9.80 26.32
CA LEU A 808 4.85 -10.48 26.29
C LEU A 808 5.95 -9.47 25.97
N PHE A 809 7.01 -9.48 26.77
CA PHE A 809 8.22 -8.73 26.56
C PHE A 809 9.36 -9.71 26.33
N THR A 810 10.19 -9.47 25.32
CA THR A 810 11.31 -10.35 24.99
C THR A 810 12.58 -9.55 24.75
N ASP A 811 13.72 -10.12 25.11
CA ASP A 811 15.02 -9.52 24.86
C ASP A 811 16.14 -10.58 24.79
N GLY A 812 17.26 -10.21 24.18
CA GLY A 812 18.46 -11.04 24.04
C GLY A 812 19.73 -10.25 24.30
N ALA A 813 20.63 -10.81 25.09
CA ALA A 813 21.93 -10.21 25.40
C ALA A 813 23.07 -11.03 24.79
N LEU A 814 24.08 -10.32 24.28
CA LEU A 814 25.32 -10.89 23.77
C LEU A 814 26.49 -10.15 24.42
N GLU A 815 27.15 -10.79 25.39
CA GLU A 815 28.18 -10.17 26.24
C GLU A 815 29.54 -10.89 26.12
N GLY A 816 30.64 -10.17 26.44
CA GLY A 816 32.01 -10.68 26.46
C GLY A 816 32.88 -10.34 25.24
N GLU A 817 34.22 -10.32 25.44
CA GLU A 817 35.22 -9.96 24.40
C GLU A 817 35.23 -10.92 23.19
N HIS A 818 34.73 -12.15 23.36
CA HIS A 818 34.66 -13.18 22.32
C HIS A 818 33.24 -13.45 21.79
N LEU A 819 32.22 -12.73 22.27
CA LEU A 819 30.80 -12.91 21.88
C LEU A 819 30.26 -14.34 22.07
N ASP A 820 30.88 -15.15 22.94
CA ASP A 820 30.54 -16.57 23.16
C ASP A 820 29.48 -16.77 24.25
N GLU A 821 29.14 -15.73 25.00
CA GLU A 821 28.12 -15.77 26.04
C GLU A 821 26.87 -15.02 25.56
N ALA A 822 25.91 -15.78 25.02
CA ALA A 822 24.61 -15.26 24.65
C ALA A 822 23.54 -15.76 25.62
N THR A 823 22.64 -14.87 26.01
CA THR A 823 21.54 -15.14 26.91
C THR A 823 20.25 -14.56 26.35
N ALA A 824 19.12 -15.17 26.69
CA ALA A 824 17.81 -14.77 26.20
C ALA A 824 16.80 -14.80 27.33
N GLY A 825 15.87 -13.85 27.31
CA GLY A 825 14.89 -13.68 28.37
C GLY A 825 13.51 -13.25 27.87
N ALA A 826 12.50 -13.56 28.66
CA ALA A 826 11.14 -13.10 28.43
C ALA A 826 10.42 -12.84 29.76
N PHE A 827 9.50 -11.89 29.72
CA PHE A 827 8.58 -11.55 30.80
C PHE A 827 7.16 -11.50 30.24
N VAL A 828 6.22 -12.20 30.88
CA VAL A 828 4.81 -12.25 30.49
C VAL A 828 3.93 -11.71 31.61
N PHE A 829 2.93 -10.93 31.25
CA PHE A 829 1.91 -10.42 32.16
C PHE A 829 0.51 -10.67 31.58
N ASP A 830 -0.27 -11.48 32.28
CA ASP A 830 -1.70 -11.69 31.99
C ASP A 830 -2.56 -10.93 33.00
N ARG A 831 -3.18 -9.84 32.55
CA ARG A 831 -4.10 -9.06 33.37
C ARG A 831 -5.35 -9.84 33.78
N GLN A 832 -5.80 -10.79 32.96
CA GLN A 832 -7.03 -11.56 33.23
C GLN A 832 -6.84 -12.48 34.43
N SER A 833 -5.75 -13.25 34.44
CA SER A 833 -5.41 -14.15 35.55
C SER A 833 -4.57 -13.49 36.65
N ARG A 834 -4.14 -12.24 36.45
CA ARG A 834 -3.13 -11.52 37.25
C ARG A 834 -1.82 -12.30 37.40
N ARG A 835 -1.51 -13.16 36.43
CA ARG A 835 -0.33 -14.00 36.41
C ARG A 835 0.83 -13.24 35.77
N MET A 836 1.96 -13.20 36.48
CA MET A 836 3.23 -12.68 35.97
C MET A 836 4.26 -13.79 36.03
N GLU A 837 4.91 -14.06 34.90
CA GLU A 837 5.97 -15.07 34.82
C GLU A 837 7.13 -14.58 33.99
N HIS A 838 8.31 -15.14 34.23
CA HIS A 838 9.50 -14.82 33.45
C HIS A 838 10.41 -16.03 33.29
N PHE A 839 11.28 -15.98 32.29
CA PHE A 839 12.43 -16.86 32.18
C PHE A 839 13.66 -16.12 31.67
N GLY A 840 14.82 -16.65 32.02
CA GLY A 840 16.11 -16.30 31.44
C GLY A 840 16.95 -17.57 31.28
N LEU A 841 17.66 -17.70 30.16
CA LEU A 841 18.51 -18.85 29.86
C LEU A 841 19.78 -18.48 29.10
N LYS A 842 20.81 -19.30 29.27
CA LYS A 842 22.01 -19.28 28.43
C LYS A 842 21.73 -20.01 27.13
N VAL A 843 22.00 -19.36 25.99
CA VAL A 843 21.85 -19.98 24.68
C VAL A 843 22.93 -21.07 24.53
N PRO A 844 22.57 -22.32 24.20
CA PRO A 844 23.55 -23.39 24.09
C PRO A 844 24.61 -23.08 23.02
N ARG A 845 25.88 -23.32 23.35
CA ARG A 845 27.03 -23.04 22.48
C ARG A 845 26.90 -23.66 21.08
N MET A 846 26.40 -24.90 20.99
CA MET A 846 26.18 -25.57 19.71
C MET A 846 25.23 -24.79 18.78
N LEU A 847 24.24 -24.09 19.34
CA LEU A 847 23.29 -23.29 18.57
C LEU A 847 23.94 -21.99 18.07
N LEU A 848 24.79 -21.36 18.89
CA LEU A 848 25.56 -20.18 18.51
C LEU A 848 26.55 -20.50 17.39
N GLU A 849 27.28 -21.61 17.52
CA GLU A 849 28.19 -22.11 16.47
C GLU A 849 27.43 -22.37 15.17
N HIS A 850 26.27 -23.03 15.25
CA HIS A 850 25.44 -23.29 14.09
C HIS A 850 24.93 -22.01 13.40
N TRP A 851 24.51 -20.99 14.16
CA TRP A 851 24.09 -19.72 13.59
C TRP A 851 25.24 -18.96 12.93
N ARG A 852 26.45 -19.03 13.49
CA ARG A 852 27.65 -18.42 12.89
C ARG A 852 28.03 -19.13 11.59
N GLU A 853 27.96 -20.45 11.56
CA GLU A 853 28.19 -21.25 10.34
C GLU A 853 27.21 -20.90 9.22
N LEU A 854 25.92 -20.76 9.54
CA LEU A 854 24.88 -20.40 8.57
C LEU A 854 24.89 -18.93 8.15
N GLY A 855 25.28 -18.02 9.06
CA GLY A 855 25.22 -16.58 8.85
C GLY A 855 26.46 -15.98 8.18
N GLY A 856 27.61 -16.67 8.24
CA GLY A 856 28.89 -16.13 7.76
C GLY A 856 29.39 -14.90 8.53
N SER A 857 28.77 -14.58 9.68
CA SER A 857 29.08 -13.41 10.52
C SER A 857 29.17 -13.81 11.99
N SER A 858 30.06 -13.17 12.74
CA SER A 858 30.21 -13.35 14.20
C SER A 858 29.05 -12.79 15.03
N HIS A 859 28.28 -11.85 14.48
CA HIS A 859 27.20 -11.16 15.20
C HIS A 859 25.86 -11.90 15.05
N VAL A 860 25.47 -12.65 16.08
CA VAL A 860 24.21 -13.45 16.13
C VAL A 860 23.09 -12.81 16.96
N ILE A 861 23.21 -11.52 17.31
CA ILE A 861 22.28 -10.83 18.22
C ILE A 861 20.81 -10.92 17.78
N ALA A 862 20.54 -10.77 16.48
CA ALA A 862 19.18 -10.87 15.95
C ALA A 862 18.57 -12.26 16.11
N GLN A 863 19.38 -13.33 16.16
CA GLN A 863 18.91 -14.68 16.45
C GLN A 863 18.66 -14.87 17.95
N VAL A 864 19.53 -14.30 18.80
CA VAL A 864 19.42 -14.34 20.25
C VAL A 864 18.14 -13.65 20.73
N GLU A 865 17.80 -12.49 20.18
CA GLU A 865 16.55 -11.76 20.48
C GLU A 865 15.30 -12.39 19.84
N LEU A 866 15.43 -13.17 18.76
CA LEU A 866 14.32 -13.88 18.13
C LEU A 866 13.94 -15.16 18.90
N LEU A 867 14.93 -15.84 19.47
CA LEU A 867 14.76 -17.07 20.25
C LEU A 867 13.71 -16.98 21.39
N PRO A 868 13.72 -15.95 22.28
CA PRO A 868 12.76 -15.87 23.39
C PRO A 868 11.31 -15.77 22.92
N VAL A 869 11.05 -15.19 21.75
CA VAL A 869 9.69 -15.16 21.15
C VAL A 869 9.20 -16.58 20.83
N LEU A 870 10.08 -17.41 20.25
CA LEU A 870 9.76 -18.81 19.95
C LEU A 870 9.60 -19.63 21.23
N LEU A 871 10.50 -19.46 22.19
CA LEU A 871 10.46 -20.20 23.45
C LEU A 871 9.24 -19.83 24.29
N ALA A 872 8.83 -18.56 24.32
CA ALA A 872 7.61 -18.12 24.98
C ALA A 872 6.38 -18.89 24.51
N ARG A 873 6.26 -19.11 23.19
CA ARG A 873 5.15 -19.85 22.58
C ARG A 873 5.11 -21.33 22.94
N ILE A 874 6.24 -21.89 23.33
CA ILE A 874 6.38 -23.30 23.70
C ILE A 874 6.28 -23.47 25.21
N ALA A 875 6.78 -22.51 25.99
CA ALA A 875 6.74 -22.51 27.44
C ALA A 875 5.33 -22.21 27.98
N TRP A 876 4.57 -21.37 27.27
CA TRP A 876 3.24 -20.93 27.68
C TRP A 876 2.12 -21.30 26.69
N PRO A 877 1.98 -22.57 26.25
CA PRO A 877 1.00 -22.92 25.22
C PRO A 877 -0.44 -22.58 25.65
N GLU A 878 -0.78 -22.85 26.91
CA GLU A 878 -2.11 -22.59 27.48
C GLU A 878 -2.43 -21.09 27.63
N LEU A 879 -1.43 -20.25 27.94
CA LEU A 879 -1.67 -18.79 28.05
C LEU A 879 -1.88 -18.16 26.67
N PHE A 880 -1.34 -18.74 25.60
CA PHE A 880 -1.46 -18.20 24.26
C PHE A 880 -2.69 -18.71 23.51
N LEU A 881 -3.16 -19.92 23.83
CA LEU A 881 -4.21 -20.59 23.09
C LEU A 881 -5.49 -19.73 23.02
N HIS A 882 -5.87 -19.35 21.80
CA HIS A 882 -7.02 -18.49 21.49
C HIS A 882 -7.01 -17.08 22.10
N ARG A 883 -5.90 -16.62 22.70
CA ARG A 883 -5.78 -15.29 23.32
C ARG A 883 -5.28 -14.22 22.34
N SER A 884 -5.66 -12.98 22.61
CA SER A 884 -5.03 -11.77 22.04
C SER A 884 -3.72 -11.49 22.76
N VAL A 885 -2.63 -11.30 22.01
CA VAL A 885 -1.28 -11.15 22.58
C VAL A 885 -0.54 -9.96 21.95
N ILE A 886 0.03 -9.09 22.77
CA ILE A 886 0.93 -8.02 22.32
C ILE A 886 2.35 -8.40 22.71
N VAL A 887 3.23 -8.47 21.72
CA VAL A 887 4.65 -8.80 21.90
C VAL A 887 5.49 -7.56 21.69
N PHE A 888 6.17 -7.11 22.75
CA PHE A 888 7.07 -5.97 22.77
C PHE A 888 8.51 -6.41 22.55
N ILE A 889 9.15 -5.80 21.55
CA ILE A 889 10.52 -6.10 21.11
C ILE A 889 11.28 -4.79 20.98
N ASP A 890 12.56 -4.76 21.31
CA ASP A 890 13.41 -3.58 21.23
C ASP A 890 14.31 -3.55 19.98
N ASN A 891 14.46 -4.65 19.25
CA ASN A 891 15.16 -4.65 17.98
C ASN A 891 14.20 -4.53 16.78
N ASN A 892 14.33 -3.43 16.03
CA ASN A 892 13.53 -3.18 14.84
C ASN A 892 13.73 -4.26 13.76
N SER A 893 14.93 -4.81 13.61
CA SER A 893 15.21 -5.85 12.62
C SER A 893 14.45 -7.15 12.95
N VAL A 894 14.43 -7.54 14.23
CA VAL A 894 13.68 -8.71 14.71
C VAL A 894 12.18 -8.46 14.61
N LEU A 895 11.72 -7.27 15.01
CA LEU A 895 10.33 -6.83 14.84
C LEU A 895 9.89 -6.94 13.37
N PHE A 896 10.68 -6.43 12.42
CA PHE A 896 10.37 -6.52 10.99
C PHE A 896 10.36 -7.97 10.49
N ASN A 897 11.30 -8.81 10.94
CA ASN A 897 11.33 -10.23 10.58
C ASN A 897 10.10 -10.97 11.11
N LEU A 898 9.65 -10.65 12.33
CA LEU A 898 8.44 -11.23 12.91
C LEU A 898 7.20 -10.75 12.16
N VAL A 899 6.99 -9.44 12.03
CA VAL A 899 5.84 -8.85 11.29
C VAL A 899 5.80 -9.34 9.85
N SER A 900 6.96 -9.42 9.19
CA SER A 900 7.06 -9.89 7.82
C SER A 900 7.03 -11.42 7.70
N GLY A 901 7.29 -12.19 8.76
CA GLY A 901 7.38 -13.65 8.75
C GLY A 901 8.54 -14.20 7.90
N TYR A 902 9.50 -13.35 7.53
CA TYR A 902 10.65 -13.69 6.69
C TYR A 902 11.90 -12.95 7.16
N GLY A 903 13.01 -13.66 7.27
CA GLY A 903 14.33 -13.09 7.59
C GLY A 903 15.31 -13.29 6.44
N VAL A 904 16.06 -12.24 6.11
CA VAL A 904 17.13 -12.31 5.09
C VAL A 904 18.23 -13.28 5.52
N ALA A 905 18.63 -13.21 6.80
CA ALA A 905 19.63 -14.08 7.41
C ALA A 905 19.18 -15.55 7.44
N GLN A 906 20.02 -16.43 6.90
CA GLN A 906 19.74 -17.87 6.78
C GLN A 906 19.51 -18.52 8.16
N ALA A 907 20.27 -18.10 9.18
CA ALA A 907 20.18 -18.57 10.56
C ALA A 907 18.84 -18.26 11.26
N SER A 908 18.11 -17.20 10.84
CA SER A 908 16.81 -16.85 11.44
C SER A 908 15.63 -17.64 10.87
N ARG A 909 15.79 -18.23 9.67
CA ARG A 909 14.68 -18.86 8.95
C ARG A 909 14.09 -20.10 9.66
N PRO A 910 14.89 -21.03 10.21
CA PRO A 910 14.35 -22.20 10.92
C PRO A 910 13.48 -21.82 12.13
N MET A 911 13.88 -20.78 12.87
CA MET A 911 13.12 -20.28 14.02
C MET A 911 11.78 -19.67 13.60
N LEU A 912 11.77 -18.85 12.53
CA LEU A 912 10.53 -18.30 11.98
C LEU A 912 9.60 -19.39 11.44
N GLN A 913 10.15 -20.46 10.84
CA GLN A 913 9.38 -21.61 10.39
C GLN A 913 8.72 -22.34 11.57
N HIS A 914 9.49 -22.63 12.62
CA HIS A 914 8.95 -23.28 13.83
C HIS A 914 7.89 -22.42 14.51
N LEU A 915 8.08 -21.10 14.53
CA LEU A 915 7.06 -20.17 15.05
C LEU A 915 5.76 -20.27 14.26
N ALA A 916 5.83 -20.35 12.93
CA ALA A 916 4.67 -20.54 12.08
C ALA A 916 3.99 -21.91 12.26
N GLU A 917 4.75 -22.98 12.52
CA GLU A 917 4.21 -24.30 12.87
C GLU A 917 3.51 -24.31 14.23
N VAL A 918 4.05 -23.55 15.20
CA VAL A 918 3.40 -23.35 16.51
C VAL A 918 2.13 -22.51 16.36
N ASP A 919 2.09 -21.50 15.48
CA ASP A 919 0.87 -20.73 15.17
C ASP A 919 -0.28 -21.61 14.67
N VAL A 920 0.00 -22.65 13.90
CA VAL A 920 -1.04 -23.56 13.39
C VAL A 920 -1.58 -24.50 14.48
N ARG A 921 -0.71 -24.93 15.39
CA ARG A 921 -1.05 -25.86 16.49
C ARG A 921 -1.70 -25.17 17.68
N ALA A 922 -1.15 -24.02 18.09
CA ALA A 922 -1.59 -23.20 19.21
C ALA A 922 -1.92 -21.78 18.70
N PRO A 923 -3.09 -21.62 18.04
CA PRO A 923 -3.48 -20.37 17.42
C PRO A 923 -3.63 -19.24 18.45
N SER A 924 -3.01 -18.09 18.17
CA SER A 924 -3.09 -16.87 19.00
C SER A 924 -3.15 -15.62 18.10
N ARG A 925 -3.78 -14.55 18.58
CA ARG A 925 -3.93 -13.28 17.86
C ARG A 925 -2.77 -12.35 18.26
N ILE A 926 -1.62 -12.51 17.61
CA ILE A 926 -0.39 -11.80 17.99
C ILE A 926 -0.20 -10.49 17.22
N TRP A 927 -0.01 -9.40 17.97
CA TRP A 927 0.50 -8.12 17.49
C TRP A 927 1.93 -7.86 17.97
N PHE A 928 2.84 -7.56 17.06
CA PHE A 928 4.23 -7.24 17.40
C PHE A 928 4.45 -5.72 17.42
N THR A 929 5.09 -5.18 18.45
CA THR A 929 5.34 -3.73 18.56
C THR A 929 6.67 -3.43 19.26
N ARG A 930 7.06 -2.14 19.26
CA ARG A 930 8.37 -1.66 19.70
C ARG A 930 8.33 -1.21 21.18
N VAL A 931 9.33 -1.58 21.97
CA VAL A 931 9.60 -1.06 23.35
C VAL A 931 11.05 -0.64 23.48
N SER A 932 11.37 0.57 23.96
CA SER A 932 12.77 1.01 24.16
C SER A 932 13.50 0.06 25.10
N SER A 933 14.78 -0.26 24.85
CA SER A 933 15.54 -1.21 25.67
C SER A 933 15.54 -0.81 27.16
N GLU A 934 15.63 0.50 27.46
CA GLU A 934 15.56 1.06 28.82
C GLU A 934 14.22 0.85 29.54
N ALA A 935 13.14 0.69 28.77
CA ALA A 935 11.79 0.47 29.28
C ALA A 935 11.38 -1.01 29.19
N ASN A 936 12.24 -1.88 28.67
CA ASN A 936 11.93 -3.27 28.42
C ASN A 936 12.15 -4.09 29.70
N PRO A 937 11.10 -4.57 30.39
CA PRO A 937 11.26 -5.40 31.59
C PRO A 937 11.95 -6.75 31.32
N ALA A 938 12.10 -7.15 30.05
CA ALA A 938 12.83 -8.35 29.67
C ALA A 938 14.36 -8.18 29.62
N ASP A 939 14.92 -6.96 29.71
CA ASP A 939 16.39 -6.73 29.69
C ASP A 939 17.08 -7.38 30.90
N GLY A 940 16.50 -7.27 32.10
CA GLY A 940 17.00 -8.01 33.27
C GLY A 940 17.01 -9.53 33.03
N PRO A 941 15.86 -10.16 32.75
CA PRO A 941 15.79 -11.59 32.46
C PRO A 941 16.71 -12.06 31.32
N SER A 942 16.95 -11.22 30.29
CA SER A 942 17.88 -11.54 29.20
C SER A 942 19.33 -11.55 29.66
N ARG A 943 19.69 -10.79 30.70
CA ARG A 943 21.00 -10.78 31.36
C ARG A 943 21.09 -11.70 32.58
N LEU A 944 20.05 -12.50 32.82
CA LEU A 944 19.92 -13.37 34.00
C LEU A 944 19.83 -12.61 35.33
N ASP A 945 19.40 -11.35 35.30
CA ASP A 945 19.05 -10.55 36.47
C ASP A 945 17.52 -10.48 36.62
N PHE A 946 16.99 -11.10 37.67
CA PHE A 946 15.55 -11.23 37.87
C PHE A 946 14.98 -10.27 38.91
N ALA A 947 15.82 -9.47 39.60
CA ALA A 947 15.41 -8.72 40.78
C ALA A 947 14.24 -7.75 40.50
N LEU A 948 14.29 -7.05 39.35
CA LEU A 948 13.26 -6.11 38.94
C LEU A 948 11.91 -6.81 38.73
N VAL A 949 11.88 -7.87 37.92
CA VAL A 949 10.63 -8.58 37.59
C VAL A 949 10.07 -9.38 38.77
N GLU A 950 10.93 -9.90 39.64
CA GLU A 950 10.52 -10.55 40.90
C GLU A 950 9.93 -9.53 41.89
N SER A 951 10.40 -8.28 41.88
CA SER A 951 9.79 -7.20 42.68
C SER A 951 8.33 -6.90 42.28
N PHE A 952 7.95 -7.22 41.03
CA PHE A 952 6.56 -7.14 40.57
C PHE A 952 5.71 -8.36 40.99
N GLY A 953 6.31 -9.38 41.62
CA GLY A 953 5.65 -10.64 41.97
C GLY A 953 5.66 -11.68 40.85
N SER A 954 6.58 -11.56 39.89
CA SER A 954 6.71 -12.51 38.77
C SER A 954 7.32 -13.84 39.22
N ALA A 955 6.70 -14.96 38.81
CA ALA A 955 7.24 -16.29 39.07
C ALA A 955 8.21 -16.74 37.96
N ARG A 956 9.38 -17.24 38.36
CA ARG A 956 10.36 -17.79 37.41
C ARG A 956 9.92 -19.16 36.91
N ILE A 957 9.97 -19.36 35.60
CA ILE A 957 9.75 -20.66 34.96
C ILE A 957 10.99 -21.12 34.19
N VAL A 958 11.06 -22.43 33.94
CA VAL A 958 12.13 -23.03 33.14
C VAL A 958 11.56 -23.41 31.78
N PRO A 959 11.98 -22.74 30.68
CA PRO A 959 11.51 -23.09 29.35
C PRO A 959 12.10 -24.45 28.92
N PRO A 960 11.43 -25.20 28.03
CA PRO A 960 11.91 -26.50 27.58
C PRO A 960 13.21 -26.37 26.75
N CYS A 961 14.36 -26.39 27.44
CA CYS A 961 15.68 -26.06 26.90
C CYS A 961 16.35 -27.22 26.13
N CYS A 962 16.23 -28.48 26.56
CA CYS A 962 17.15 -29.53 26.07
C CYS A 962 16.64 -30.36 24.87
N LYS A 963 15.32 -30.55 24.69
CA LYS A 963 14.77 -31.42 23.62
C LYS A 963 14.34 -30.68 22.34
N PHE A 964 14.13 -29.36 22.42
CA PHE A 964 13.66 -28.54 21.30
C PHE A 964 14.81 -27.86 20.57
N VAL A 965 15.85 -27.43 21.29
CA VAL A 965 17.07 -26.84 20.70
C VAL A 965 17.75 -27.81 19.72
N SER A 966 17.71 -29.11 19.97
CA SER A 966 18.21 -30.14 19.04
C SER A 966 17.38 -30.33 17.76
N ARG A 967 16.16 -29.77 17.69
CA ARG A 967 15.34 -29.74 16.46
C ARG A 967 15.61 -28.49 15.61
N LEU A 968 16.19 -27.45 16.20
CA LEU A 968 16.61 -26.23 15.49
C LEU A 968 17.94 -26.42 14.73
N THR A 969 18.65 -27.53 14.97
CA THR A 969 19.81 -27.99 14.19
C THR A 969 19.36 -29.00 13.12
N PRO A 970 19.69 -28.82 11.82
CA PRO A 970 19.37 -29.81 10.80
C PRO A 970 20.12 -31.13 11.12
N ARG A 971 19.41 -32.25 11.08
CA ARG A 971 20.05 -33.58 11.07
C ARG A 971 20.86 -33.68 9.78
N PHE A 972 22.18 -33.52 9.86
CA PHE A 972 23.05 -34.06 8.84
C PHE A 972 22.86 -35.59 8.83
N PRO A 973 22.61 -36.25 7.68
CA PRO A 973 22.97 -37.66 7.60
C PRO A 973 24.47 -37.76 7.89
N PRO A 974 24.94 -38.80 8.60
CA PRO A 974 26.37 -38.97 8.83
C PRO A 974 27.09 -38.92 7.48
N ARG A 975 28.17 -38.14 7.40
CA ARG A 975 29.08 -38.18 6.24
C ARG A 975 29.38 -39.66 5.97
N PRO A 976 29.29 -40.14 4.72
CA PRO A 976 29.82 -41.44 4.41
C PRO A 976 31.30 -41.40 4.79
N THR A 977 31.68 -42.20 5.78
CA THR A 977 33.07 -42.52 6.05
C THR A 977 33.64 -43.08 4.76
N LEU A 978 34.67 -42.43 4.22
CA LEU A 978 35.47 -42.97 3.14
C LEU A 978 35.95 -44.36 3.56
N GLY A 979 35.40 -45.36 2.91
CA GLY A 979 35.80 -46.76 2.91
C GLY A 979 35.66 -47.25 1.48
#